data_AF-A0A8T4UV18-F1
#
_entry.id   AF-A0A8T4UV18-F1
#
_cell.length_a   1.000
_cell.length_b   1.000
_cell.length_c   1.000
_cell.angle_alpha   90.00
_cell.angle_beta   90.00
_cell.angle_gamma   90.00
#
_symmetry.space_group_name_H-M   'P 1'
#
loop_
_entity.id
_entity.type
_entity.pdbx_description
1 polymer ?
#
loop_
_entity_poly.entity_id
_entity_poly.type
_entity_poly.pdbx_seq_one_letter_code
_entity_poly.pdbx_strand_id
1 'polypeptide(L)'
;MRTKRVLRKIAALATGVGMLGATMTGALAVGTTLADYPSPFITSGVFSGLIVVGSKAAASDTIGSSTILSDLQTKAVTKVSTSGSISVSGGVSDQIPLGESIAPAKYIGNSSVFDQQLEDDDINSMQDTIVNFQSSDYDVRDMLILGQNSKYITVATSLANADDDYNTDVFLEVDKDSIKYYYVFDETIQPNLSTSSNSLKVKFLGKTLKIVSVSADRDDKFTAYVGEEHFLTVGQTATVEGKVVTLKNVGSGGDIMIDVDGVVDTLSSSTTQTINGLEVTNDKTFYDSNNAAERSANLIVGKDSQASYVDGDAYVGENTDNPNWVWNINNLNSKASTTVSTAAEFSGPYIGIENDFAYDDSEDNGPSVGKCIELPNKYLSICLDSLSLADTDYATYTFKYTNSADLDNAIGVTSAAAVELSTTASEGFVIDVSDIIANGTQNSDIKTNKIWLSTYDDIAHANATDLGIYYKDISDGKVYLAGFVSSGATGIELNYGNTKSSDMQIVIENDTAYSVFNLTVMPYDSTYLPTYQDNISMYWSTTSNLITSLGGTASSEEAGELEWEGTTYTTIGTKDENHRTMYGVIVKNPKSHGASDEVVLSIPKDQVFANIAIKGSASTTSTSGDSVTINKIPATVSVLDTEVASASAQNLIIVGGPAVNSLAASVAKVAVKDFIPNEAMIKLVDNGAKVALLVAGYEAVDTRNAADALATGKLASIKKADAVVKSTALSQYTVA
;
A
#
# COMPACT_ATOMS: atom_id res chain seq x y z
N MET A 1 40.05 -53.30 -6.18
CA MET A 1 40.73 -52.68 -7.33
C MET A 1 39.70 -52.45 -8.43
N ARG A 2 39.44 -51.18 -8.80
CA ARG A 2 38.99 -50.68 -10.12
C ARG A 2 37.69 -51.20 -10.75
N THR A 3 36.86 -50.46 -11.49
CA THR A 3 36.48 -49.05 -11.71
C THR A 3 35.32 -49.14 -12.75
N LYS A 4 34.56 -48.04 -12.92
CA LYS A 4 33.92 -47.60 -14.19
C LYS A 4 32.63 -48.30 -14.66
N ARG A 5 31.48 -47.61 -14.46
CA ARG A 5 30.74 -46.85 -15.50
C ARG A 5 29.28 -46.60 -15.07
N VAL A 6 29.00 -45.37 -14.62
CA VAL A 6 27.67 -44.76 -14.73
C VAL A 6 27.85 -43.56 -15.66
N LEU A 7 27.30 -43.67 -16.87
CA LEU A 7 27.18 -42.56 -17.83
C LEU A 7 26.10 -42.95 -18.83
N ARG A 8 24.88 -42.45 -18.60
CA ARG A 8 23.86 -42.04 -19.58
C ARG A 8 22.51 -41.90 -18.90
N LYS A 9 22.08 -40.65 -18.69
CA LYS A 9 20.72 -40.09 -18.88
C LYS A 9 20.54 -38.86 -17.98
N ILE A 10 20.85 -37.67 -18.52
CA ILE A 10 20.06 -36.44 -18.27
C ILE A 10 20.00 -35.71 -19.62
N ALA A 11 18.99 -36.08 -20.40
CA ALA A 11 18.32 -35.18 -21.32
C ALA A 11 17.02 -34.77 -20.60
N ALA A 12 16.55 -33.54 -20.86
CA ALA A 12 15.36 -32.89 -20.29
C ALA A 12 15.55 -32.20 -18.92
N LEU A 13 16.13 -31.00 -18.97
CA LEU A 13 15.71 -29.85 -18.18
C LEU A 13 15.74 -28.64 -19.13
N ALA A 14 14.76 -28.58 -20.02
CA ALA A 14 14.47 -27.48 -20.91
C ALA A 14 12.95 -27.32 -20.94
N THR A 15 12.42 -26.54 -20.01
CA THR A 15 11.13 -25.83 -20.06
C THR A 15 10.99 -25.08 -18.73
N GLY A 16 11.02 -23.74 -18.77
CA GLY A 16 10.77 -22.88 -17.61
C GLY A 16 11.99 -22.11 -17.10
N VAL A 17 12.50 -21.19 -17.93
CA VAL A 17 13.02 -19.84 -17.65
C VAL A 17 13.67 -19.42 -18.98
N GLY A 18 12.83 -18.98 -19.90
CA GLY A 18 13.25 -18.46 -21.20
C GLY A 18 13.17 -16.95 -21.21
N MET A 19 14.14 -16.28 -20.59
CA MET A 19 14.58 -14.96 -20.99
C MET A 19 16.10 -14.92 -20.87
N LEU A 20 16.76 -15.57 -21.83
CA LEU A 20 18.15 -15.24 -22.16
C LEU A 20 18.12 -13.82 -22.72
N GLY A 21 18.27 -12.84 -21.84
CA GLY A 21 18.43 -11.44 -22.21
C GLY A 21 19.61 -11.32 -23.17
N ALA A 22 19.31 -10.89 -24.39
CA ALA A 22 20.29 -10.34 -25.29
C ALA A 22 21.09 -9.28 -24.52
N THR A 23 22.40 -9.39 -24.59
CA THR A 23 23.36 -8.46 -24.02
C THR A 23 23.02 -7.02 -24.43
N MET A 24 22.52 -6.20 -23.51
CA MET A 24 22.58 -4.74 -23.64
C MET A 24 24.07 -4.35 -23.59
N THR A 25 24.65 -4.08 -24.75
CA THR A 25 26.00 -3.53 -24.90
C THR A 25 25.89 -2.18 -25.61
N GLY A 26 25.32 -1.19 -24.93
CA GLY A 26 25.37 0.22 -25.32
C GLY A 26 26.49 0.93 -24.55
N ALA A 27 27.28 1.75 -25.25
CA ALA A 27 28.54 2.31 -24.79
C ALA A 27 28.45 3.11 -23.48
N LEU A 28 29.19 2.67 -22.45
CA LEU A 28 29.57 3.50 -21.31
C LEU A 28 31.05 3.83 -21.44
N ALA A 29 31.41 5.04 -21.86
CA ALA A 29 32.78 5.52 -21.69
C ALA A 29 32.95 7.04 -21.75
N VAL A 30 32.05 7.84 -21.16
CA VAL A 30 32.40 9.20 -20.70
C VAL A 30 31.60 9.51 -19.42
N GLY A 31 32.17 9.25 -18.24
CA GLY A 31 31.65 9.79 -16.97
C GLY A 31 31.53 8.84 -15.77
N THR A 32 31.74 7.53 -15.91
CA THR A 32 31.63 6.58 -14.79
C THR A 32 32.80 6.73 -13.81
N THR A 33 32.48 6.80 -12.52
CA THR A 33 33.42 7.00 -11.41
C THR A 33 33.38 5.84 -10.42
N LEU A 34 34.35 5.76 -9.52
CA LEU A 34 34.35 4.76 -8.46
C LEU A 34 33.21 4.96 -7.45
N ALA A 35 32.61 6.16 -7.39
CA ALA A 35 31.41 6.42 -6.61
C ALA A 35 30.18 5.66 -7.14
N ASP A 36 30.19 5.25 -8.42
CA ASP A 36 29.05 4.58 -9.07
C ASP A 36 29.04 3.06 -8.81
N TYR A 37 30.10 2.49 -8.23
CA TYR A 37 30.17 1.06 -7.92
C TYR A 37 29.04 0.64 -6.93
N PRO A 38 28.27 -0.44 -7.21
CA PRO A 38 28.57 -1.54 -8.14
C PRO A 38 28.07 -1.33 -9.59
N SER A 39 27.42 -0.21 -9.92
CA SER A 39 27.18 0.13 -11.33
C SER A 39 28.54 0.32 -12.01
N PRO A 40 28.81 -0.28 -13.18
CA PRO A 40 27.89 -0.91 -14.13
C PRO A 40 27.91 -2.46 -14.13
N PHE A 41 28.42 -3.09 -13.07
CA PHE A 41 28.54 -4.55 -12.97
C PHE A 41 27.23 -5.21 -12.52
N ILE A 42 26.32 -4.45 -11.92
CA ILE A 42 24.97 -4.89 -11.55
C ILE A 42 23.97 -3.95 -12.24
N THR A 43 23.06 -4.52 -13.03
CA THR A 43 21.97 -3.80 -13.68
C THR A 43 20.66 -4.51 -13.37
N SER A 44 19.65 -3.78 -12.89
CA SER A 44 18.36 -4.34 -12.47
C SER A 44 18.51 -5.52 -11.48
N GLY A 45 19.45 -5.40 -10.55
CA GLY A 45 19.74 -6.46 -9.56
C GLY A 45 20.51 -7.66 -10.08
N VAL A 46 20.80 -7.74 -11.39
CA VAL A 46 21.50 -8.87 -12.01
C VAL A 46 22.96 -8.50 -12.27
N PHE A 47 23.88 -9.32 -11.77
CA PHE A 47 25.31 -9.18 -12.05
C PHE A 47 25.64 -9.61 -13.49
N SER A 48 26.38 -8.76 -14.21
CA SER A 48 26.81 -9.00 -15.59
C SER A 48 28.30 -8.70 -15.73
N GLY A 49 29.12 -9.75 -15.65
CA GLY A 49 30.58 -9.67 -15.81
C GLY A 49 31.31 -10.94 -15.34
N LEU A 50 32.64 -10.87 -15.34
CA LEU A 50 33.51 -11.88 -14.72
C LEU A 50 34.40 -11.25 -13.65
N ILE A 51 34.68 -12.02 -12.60
CA ILE A 51 35.74 -11.73 -11.63
C ILE A 51 36.94 -12.57 -12.02
N VAL A 52 38.00 -11.91 -12.46
CA VAL A 52 39.17 -12.56 -13.05
C VAL A 52 40.35 -12.47 -12.09
N VAL A 53 40.78 -13.62 -11.61
CA VAL A 53 41.98 -13.77 -10.78
C VAL A 53 43.14 -14.24 -11.65
N GLY A 54 44.35 -13.75 -11.40
CA GLY A 54 45.53 -14.20 -12.13
C GLY A 54 45.79 -15.71 -11.95
N SER A 55 46.16 -16.43 -13.01
CA SER A 55 46.56 -17.86 -12.93
C SER A 55 47.77 -18.11 -12.03
N LYS A 56 48.55 -17.07 -11.73
CA LYS A 56 49.67 -17.09 -10.78
C LYS A 56 49.40 -16.30 -9.50
N ALA A 57 48.14 -15.94 -9.24
CA ALA A 57 47.78 -15.09 -8.12
C ALA A 57 48.04 -15.78 -6.78
N ALA A 58 48.37 -14.97 -5.77
CA ALA A 58 48.53 -15.47 -4.42
C ALA A 58 47.15 -15.76 -3.80
N ALA A 59 47.10 -16.58 -2.74
CA ALA A 59 45.85 -16.87 -2.02
C ALA A 59 45.13 -15.59 -1.54
N SER A 60 45.87 -14.51 -1.30
CA SER A 60 45.33 -13.19 -0.97
C SER A 60 44.45 -12.59 -2.06
N ASP A 61 44.81 -12.77 -3.34
CA ASP A 61 44.05 -12.24 -4.47
C ASP A 61 42.78 -13.06 -4.67
N THR A 62 42.84 -14.38 -4.45
CA THR A 62 41.64 -15.23 -4.41
C THR A 62 40.71 -14.83 -3.28
N ILE A 63 41.23 -14.55 -2.08
CA ILE A 63 40.43 -14.03 -0.96
C ILE A 63 39.82 -12.67 -1.33
N GLY A 64 40.61 -11.76 -1.91
CA GLY A 64 40.11 -10.47 -2.38
C GLY A 64 38.98 -10.61 -3.39
N SER A 65 39.10 -11.54 -4.34
CA SER A 65 38.03 -11.85 -5.31
C SER A 65 36.77 -12.40 -4.65
N SER A 66 36.91 -13.24 -3.61
CA SER A 66 35.78 -13.78 -2.85
C SER A 66 35.08 -12.71 -2.01
N THR A 67 35.84 -11.75 -1.46
CA THR A 67 35.30 -10.58 -0.75
C THR A 67 34.45 -9.73 -1.69
N ILE A 68 34.97 -9.44 -2.89
CA ILE A 68 34.23 -8.67 -3.92
C ILE A 68 32.99 -9.44 -4.38
N LEU A 69 33.10 -10.75 -4.64
CA LEU A 69 31.95 -11.57 -5.02
C LEU A 69 30.87 -11.57 -3.92
N SER A 70 31.28 -11.64 -2.65
CA SER A 70 30.35 -11.62 -1.52
C SER A 70 29.61 -10.28 -1.42
N ASP A 71 30.31 -9.16 -1.63
CA ASP A 71 29.70 -7.83 -1.73
C ASP A 71 28.73 -7.71 -2.91
N LEU A 72 29.14 -8.17 -4.09
CA LEU A 72 28.26 -8.15 -5.26
C LEU A 72 27.05 -9.05 -5.06
N GLN A 73 27.18 -10.16 -4.34
CA GLN A 73 26.08 -11.05 -4.01
C GLN A 73 25.03 -10.41 -3.10
N THR A 74 25.43 -9.49 -2.19
CA THR A 74 24.47 -8.72 -1.38
C THR A 74 23.81 -7.58 -2.15
N LYS A 75 24.48 -7.07 -3.20
CA LYS A 75 23.98 -6.00 -4.06
C LYS A 75 23.18 -6.50 -5.27
N ALA A 76 23.31 -7.77 -5.63
CA ALA A 76 22.57 -8.42 -6.72
C ALA A 76 21.17 -8.84 -6.24
N VAL A 77 20.32 -7.85 -5.97
CA VAL A 77 18.94 -8.04 -5.51
C VAL A 77 17.96 -7.40 -6.49
N THR A 78 16.91 -8.13 -6.87
CA THR A 78 15.73 -7.53 -7.48
C THR A 78 14.77 -7.23 -6.34
N LYS A 79 14.35 -5.97 -6.20
CA LYS A 79 13.23 -5.64 -5.32
C LYS A 79 11.99 -6.38 -5.84
N VAL A 80 11.39 -7.21 -5.00
CA VAL A 80 10.02 -7.64 -5.24
C VAL A 80 9.19 -6.51 -4.66
N SER A 81 8.42 -5.83 -5.51
CA SER A 81 7.39 -4.92 -5.03
C SER A 81 6.33 -5.76 -4.31
N THR A 82 6.60 -6.15 -3.08
CA THR A 82 5.52 -6.37 -2.13
C THR A 82 5.09 -4.97 -1.74
N SER A 83 3.97 -4.53 -2.30
CA SER A 83 3.10 -3.49 -1.76
C SER A 83 3.29 -3.43 -0.24
N GLY A 84 3.65 -2.28 0.33
CA GLY A 84 4.06 -2.17 1.73
C GLY A 84 2.94 -2.63 2.68
N SER A 85 2.85 -3.94 2.93
CA SER A 85 1.74 -4.53 3.64
C SER A 85 2.01 -4.42 5.14
N ILE A 86 0.94 -4.15 5.86
CA ILE A 86 0.95 -4.16 7.31
C ILE A 86 0.57 -5.55 7.80
N SER A 87 1.07 -5.91 8.97
CA SER A 87 0.58 -7.07 9.72
C SER A 87 0.12 -6.60 11.09
N VAL A 88 -1.01 -7.16 11.53
CA VAL A 88 -1.59 -6.88 12.83
C VAL A 88 -1.51 -8.15 13.66
N SER A 89 -0.85 -8.07 14.81
CA SER A 89 -0.87 -9.15 15.79
C SER A 89 -2.13 -9.01 16.65
N GLY A 90 -2.98 -10.03 16.66
CA GLY A 90 -4.23 -10.08 17.42
C GLY A 90 -5.37 -9.26 16.81
N GLY A 91 -5.36 -9.11 15.50
CA GLY A 91 -6.39 -8.48 14.67
C GLY A 91 -6.10 -8.82 13.21
N VAL A 92 -6.86 -8.23 12.28
CA VAL A 92 -6.74 -8.50 10.85
C VAL A 92 -6.28 -7.28 10.08
N SER A 93 -5.62 -7.50 8.95
CA SER A 93 -5.23 -6.46 8.01
C SER A 93 -5.16 -6.99 6.60
N ASP A 94 -5.52 -6.16 5.63
CA ASP A 94 -5.45 -6.51 4.22
C ASP A 94 -5.29 -5.26 3.35
N GLN A 95 -5.00 -5.48 2.06
CA GLN A 95 -4.85 -4.48 1.02
C GLN A 95 -6.12 -4.39 0.18
N ILE A 96 -6.74 -3.22 0.19
CA ILE A 96 -7.95 -2.94 -0.58
C ILE A 96 -7.56 -2.07 -1.79
N PRO A 97 -7.99 -2.42 -3.01
CA PRO A 97 -7.89 -1.50 -4.15
C PRO A 97 -8.63 -0.19 -3.85
N LEU A 98 -8.18 0.91 -4.45
CA LEU A 98 -8.90 2.17 -4.34
C LEU A 98 -10.21 2.08 -5.15
N GLY A 99 -11.27 2.67 -4.62
CA GLY A 99 -12.64 2.60 -5.15
C GLY A 99 -13.44 1.38 -4.68
N GLU A 100 -12.83 0.45 -3.96
CA GLU A 100 -13.47 -0.81 -3.53
C GLU A 100 -13.91 -0.79 -2.07
N SER A 101 -14.90 -1.63 -1.75
CA SER A 101 -15.32 -1.85 -0.37
C SER A 101 -14.32 -2.73 0.39
N ILE A 102 -14.14 -2.47 1.70
CA ILE A 102 -13.25 -3.27 2.55
C ILE A 102 -13.80 -4.68 2.85
N ALA A 103 -15.11 -4.89 2.75
CA ALA A 103 -15.79 -6.16 3.02
C ALA A 103 -16.91 -6.45 1.98
N PRO A 104 -16.56 -6.60 0.68
CA PRO A 104 -17.55 -6.78 -0.37
C PRO A 104 -18.16 -8.19 -0.32
N ALA A 105 -19.47 -8.30 -0.58
CA ALA A 105 -20.16 -9.59 -0.60
C ALA A 105 -19.65 -10.56 -1.68
N LYS A 106 -19.02 -10.02 -2.74
CA LYS A 106 -18.36 -10.78 -3.80
C LYS A 106 -17.33 -9.93 -4.52
N TYR A 107 -16.11 -10.42 -4.61
CA TYR A 107 -15.02 -9.80 -5.36
C TYR A 107 -15.15 -10.04 -6.87
N ILE A 108 -14.74 -9.07 -7.70
CA ILE A 108 -14.40 -9.32 -9.11
C ILE A 108 -12.97 -9.88 -9.14
N GLY A 109 -12.76 -11.21 -8.99
CA GLY A 109 -11.41 -11.79 -9.08
C GLY A 109 -10.99 -12.83 -8.02
N ASN A 110 -11.90 -13.27 -7.14
CA ASN A 110 -11.76 -14.49 -6.33
C ASN A 110 -10.79 -14.46 -5.11
N SER A 111 -10.64 -13.32 -4.43
CA SER A 111 -10.13 -13.26 -3.05
C SER A 111 -11.00 -12.30 -2.24
N SER A 112 -11.63 -12.76 -1.15
CA SER A 112 -12.23 -11.85 -0.16
C SER A 112 -11.11 -11.06 0.51
N VAL A 113 -11.43 -9.83 0.95
CA VAL A 113 -10.46 -8.92 1.56
C VAL A 113 -10.58 -9.01 3.08
N PHE A 114 -11.69 -8.52 3.64
CA PHE A 114 -12.19 -8.97 4.94
C PHE A 114 -13.47 -9.77 4.78
N ASP A 115 -13.67 -10.70 5.71
CA ASP A 115 -14.97 -11.30 5.92
C ASP A 115 -15.95 -10.24 6.44
N GLN A 116 -17.22 -10.32 5.99
CA GLN A 116 -18.27 -9.40 6.46
C GLN A 116 -18.64 -9.63 7.92
N GLN A 117 -18.28 -10.78 8.48
CA GLN A 117 -18.48 -11.15 9.87
C GLN A 117 -17.10 -11.46 10.44
N LEU A 118 -16.70 -10.73 11.47
CA LEU A 118 -15.45 -10.95 12.18
C LEU A 118 -15.76 -11.35 13.62
N GLU A 119 -15.04 -12.36 14.11
CA GLU A 119 -15.20 -12.95 15.45
C GLU A 119 -13.84 -13.00 16.20
N ASP A 120 -13.72 -13.84 17.24
CA ASP A 120 -12.53 -13.90 18.09
C ASP A 120 -11.33 -14.59 17.43
N ASP A 121 -11.57 -15.44 16.43
CA ASP A 121 -10.54 -16.04 15.59
C ASP A 121 -9.89 -15.03 14.63
N ASP A 122 -10.61 -13.98 14.25
CA ASP A 122 -10.08 -12.82 13.52
C ASP A 122 -9.43 -11.79 14.46
N ILE A 123 -10.10 -11.46 15.56
CA ILE A 123 -9.69 -10.40 16.48
C ILE A 123 -9.66 -10.93 17.91
N ASN A 124 -8.46 -11.31 18.37
CA ASN A 124 -8.23 -11.95 19.68
C ASN A 124 -8.82 -11.25 20.92
N SER A 125 -9.15 -9.95 20.86
CA SER A 125 -9.75 -9.23 21.99
C SER A 125 -11.25 -9.45 22.13
N MET A 126 -11.91 -9.89 21.05
CA MET A 126 -13.32 -10.24 21.04
C MET A 126 -13.55 -11.48 21.90
N GLN A 127 -14.69 -11.52 22.58
CA GLN A 127 -14.98 -12.63 23.48
C GLN A 127 -15.72 -13.76 22.77
N ASP A 128 -15.38 -14.98 23.13
CA ASP A 128 -16.17 -16.20 22.96
C ASP A 128 -16.13 -16.93 24.31
N THR A 129 -17.25 -16.94 25.03
CA THR A 129 -17.27 -17.28 26.46
C THR A 129 -18.64 -17.72 26.95
N ILE A 130 -18.69 -18.09 28.23
CA ILE A 130 -19.92 -18.52 28.90
C ILE A 130 -20.39 -17.45 29.90
N VAL A 131 -21.69 -17.16 29.88
CA VAL A 131 -22.35 -16.36 30.92
C VAL A 131 -23.37 -17.18 31.70
N ASN A 132 -23.44 -16.92 33.01
CA ASN A 132 -24.46 -17.51 33.87
C ASN A 132 -25.67 -16.58 33.98
N PHE A 133 -26.85 -17.10 33.68
CA PHE A 133 -28.12 -16.41 33.83
C PHE A 133 -29.20 -17.40 34.27
N GLN A 134 -30.05 -17.03 35.22
CA GLN A 134 -31.12 -17.93 35.71
C GLN A 134 -30.61 -19.32 36.15
N SER A 135 -29.42 -19.39 36.76
CA SER A 135 -28.76 -20.64 37.18
C SER A 135 -28.39 -21.60 36.04
N SER A 136 -28.37 -21.11 34.80
CA SER A 136 -27.91 -21.85 33.62
C SER A 136 -26.73 -21.11 33.00
N ASP A 137 -25.84 -21.87 32.37
CA ASP A 137 -24.71 -21.36 31.62
C ASP A 137 -25.12 -21.26 30.14
N TYR A 138 -24.74 -20.19 29.47
CA TYR A 138 -25.06 -19.92 28.07
C TYR A 138 -23.81 -19.49 27.32
N ASP A 139 -23.62 -20.06 26.14
CA ASP A 139 -22.56 -19.68 25.21
C ASP A 139 -22.89 -18.36 24.50
N VAL A 140 -21.89 -17.48 24.44
CA VAL A 140 -22.02 -16.11 23.94
C VAL A 140 -20.74 -15.64 23.28
N ARG A 141 -20.87 -14.80 22.27
CA ARG A 141 -19.71 -14.21 21.60
C ARG A 141 -19.93 -12.77 21.14
N ASP A 142 -18.83 -12.10 20.85
CA ASP A 142 -18.82 -10.84 20.12
C ASP A 142 -18.83 -11.09 18.62
N MET A 143 -19.45 -10.19 17.86
CA MET A 143 -19.39 -10.19 16.41
C MET A 143 -19.32 -8.77 15.88
N LEU A 144 -18.41 -8.52 14.94
CA LEU A 144 -18.36 -7.29 14.15
C LEU A 144 -18.86 -7.59 12.73
N ILE A 145 -19.83 -6.82 12.25
CA ILE A 145 -20.32 -6.87 10.88
C ILE A 145 -19.87 -5.63 10.12
N LEU A 146 -19.25 -5.88 8.96
CA LEU A 146 -18.79 -4.87 8.02
C LEU A 146 -19.54 -5.04 6.69
N GLY A 147 -20.40 -4.08 6.39
CA GLY A 147 -21.28 -4.11 5.23
C GLY A 147 -22.44 -5.09 5.39
N GLN A 148 -23.66 -4.58 5.32
CA GLN A 148 -24.89 -5.36 5.39
C GLN A 148 -25.96 -4.65 4.54
N ASN A 149 -26.88 -5.38 3.90
CA ASN A 149 -28.02 -4.79 3.18
C ASN A 149 -27.65 -3.70 2.15
N SER A 150 -26.59 -3.93 1.37
CA SER A 150 -26.06 -2.97 0.38
C SER A 150 -25.55 -1.66 0.98
N LYS A 151 -25.09 -1.70 2.24
CA LYS A 151 -24.31 -0.64 2.88
C LYS A 151 -22.85 -1.03 2.87
N TYR A 152 -21.97 -0.08 2.62
CA TYR A 152 -20.56 -0.33 2.39
C TYR A 152 -19.66 0.62 3.18
N ILE A 153 -18.43 0.15 3.37
CA ILE A 153 -17.30 0.96 3.78
C ILE A 153 -16.32 0.90 2.62
N THR A 154 -15.97 2.03 2.03
CA THR A 154 -15.29 2.12 0.72
C THR A 154 -14.02 2.93 0.84
N VAL A 155 -12.95 2.47 0.18
CA VAL A 155 -11.70 3.22 0.06
C VAL A 155 -11.85 4.23 -1.06
N ALA A 156 -12.26 5.45 -0.71
CA ALA A 156 -12.65 6.47 -1.68
C ALA A 156 -11.45 7.29 -2.20
N THR A 157 -11.59 7.76 -3.43
CA THR A 157 -10.72 8.76 -4.08
C THR A 157 -11.59 9.83 -4.71
N SER A 158 -10.99 10.97 -5.09
CA SER A 158 -11.75 12.06 -5.70
C SER A 158 -12.52 11.68 -6.97
N LEU A 159 -12.05 10.69 -7.74
CA LEU A 159 -12.72 10.26 -8.97
C LEU A 159 -13.65 9.07 -8.75
N ALA A 160 -13.27 8.10 -7.93
CA ALA A 160 -14.10 6.92 -7.67
C ALA A 160 -15.46 7.28 -7.03
N ASN A 161 -15.50 8.34 -6.22
CA ASN A 161 -16.67 8.74 -5.43
C ASN A 161 -17.15 10.18 -5.74
N ALA A 162 -16.53 10.84 -6.71
CA ALA A 162 -16.93 12.14 -7.26
C ALA A 162 -16.94 13.33 -6.28
N ASP A 163 -16.12 13.29 -5.23
CA ASP A 163 -15.79 14.46 -4.40
C ASP A 163 -14.42 15.05 -4.80
N ASP A 164 -14.45 16.21 -5.44
CA ASP A 164 -13.25 16.90 -5.93
C ASP A 164 -12.37 17.42 -4.80
N ASP A 165 -12.95 17.72 -3.63
CA ASP A 165 -12.24 18.28 -2.48
C ASP A 165 -11.33 17.25 -1.79
N TYR A 166 -11.51 15.95 -2.05
CA TYR A 166 -10.53 14.93 -1.67
C TYR A 166 -9.17 15.13 -2.35
N ASN A 167 -9.10 15.85 -3.47
CA ASN A 167 -7.88 16.04 -4.23
C ASN A 167 -7.15 14.70 -4.50
N THR A 168 -5.95 14.53 -3.96
CA THR A 168 -5.14 13.31 -4.10
C THR A 168 -5.20 12.40 -2.88
N ASP A 169 -5.94 12.78 -1.85
CA ASP A 169 -6.03 12.03 -0.62
C ASP A 169 -6.98 10.83 -0.79
N VAL A 170 -6.87 9.89 0.14
CA VAL A 170 -7.65 8.66 0.18
C VAL A 170 -8.36 8.63 1.53
N PHE A 171 -9.65 8.32 1.50
CA PHE A 171 -10.52 8.32 2.66
C PHE A 171 -11.25 6.97 2.80
N LEU A 172 -11.71 6.66 4.00
CA LEU A 172 -12.76 5.68 4.21
C LEU A 172 -14.11 6.37 4.20
N GLU A 173 -14.87 6.18 3.13
CA GLU A 173 -16.30 6.49 3.11
C GLU A 173 -17.06 5.38 3.82
N VAL A 174 -18.08 5.77 4.58
CA VAL A 174 -18.83 4.90 5.47
C VAL A 174 -20.30 5.20 5.30
N ASP A 175 -21.07 4.25 4.80
CA ASP A 175 -22.52 4.35 4.84
C ASP A 175 -23.01 4.27 6.30
N LYS A 176 -24.07 5.02 6.61
CA LYS A 176 -24.88 4.75 7.81
C LYS A 176 -25.34 3.29 7.83
N ASP A 177 -25.30 2.66 9.00
CA ASP A 177 -25.62 1.24 9.25
C ASP A 177 -24.67 0.22 8.59
N SER A 178 -23.47 0.62 8.16
CA SER A 178 -22.48 -0.29 7.56
C SER A 178 -21.53 -0.96 8.56
N ILE A 179 -21.39 -0.43 9.77
CA ILE A 179 -20.56 -0.97 10.84
C ILE A 179 -21.46 -1.33 12.02
N LYS A 180 -21.52 -2.62 12.37
CA LYS A 180 -22.36 -3.10 13.48
C LYS A 180 -21.58 -4.02 14.40
N TYR A 181 -21.76 -3.85 15.70
CA TYR A 181 -21.18 -4.75 16.70
C TYR A 181 -22.30 -5.38 17.52
N TYR A 182 -22.23 -6.70 17.71
CA TYR A 182 -23.23 -7.47 18.43
C TYR A 182 -22.63 -8.31 19.54
N TYR A 183 -23.41 -8.47 20.60
CA TYR A 183 -23.29 -9.53 21.57
C TYR A 183 -24.31 -10.61 21.22
N VAL A 184 -23.80 -11.75 20.79
CA VAL A 184 -24.56 -12.86 20.19
C VAL A 184 -24.78 -13.94 21.24
N PHE A 185 -25.99 -14.49 21.29
CA PHE A 185 -26.34 -15.63 22.14
C PHE A 185 -26.38 -16.90 21.30
N ASP A 186 -25.42 -17.81 21.49
CA ASP A 186 -25.29 -19.01 20.65
C ASP A 186 -26.19 -20.16 21.08
N GLU A 187 -26.71 -20.07 22.31
CA GLU A 187 -27.67 -21.00 22.85
C GLU A 187 -29.03 -20.33 23.11
N THR A 188 -30.06 -21.16 23.24
CA THR A 188 -31.42 -20.68 23.50
C THR A 188 -31.52 -20.02 24.87
N ILE A 189 -31.62 -18.69 24.88
CA ILE A 189 -31.78 -17.86 26.07
C ILE A 189 -33.15 -17.15 26.06
N GLN A 190 -33.57 -16.63 27.21
CA GLN A 190 -34.79 -15.84 27.35
C GLN A 190 -34.50 -14.56 28.17
N PRO A 191 -33.96 -13.49 27.55
CA PRO A 191 -33.46 -12.30 28.25
C PRO A 191 -34.51 -11.58 29.10
N ASN A 192 -35.79 -11.67 28.73
CA ASN A 192 -36.87 -11.01 29.45
C ASN A 192 -37.18 -11.57 30.85
N LEU A 193 -36.50 -12.62 31.29
CA LEU A 193 -36.52 -13.06 32.69
C LEU A 193 -35.60 -12.22 33.60
N SER A 194 -34.91 -11.22 33.06
CA SER A 194 -34.01 -10.34 33.81
C SER A 194 -34.76 -9.56 34.89
N THR A 195 -34.22 -9.56 36.11
CA THR A 195 -34.70 -8.76 37.24
C THR A 195 -33.51 -8.11 37.95
N SER A 196 -33.72 -7.12 38.81
CA SER A 196 -32.66 -6.58 39.67
C SER A 196 -31.97 -7.68 40.52
N SER A 197 -32.74 -8.64 41.02
CA SER A 197 -32.22 -9.77 41.82
C SER A 197 -31.51 -10.85 41.00
N ASN A 198 -31.80 -10.94 39.71
CA ASN A 198 -31.26 -11.94 38.79
C ASN A 198 -31.07 -11.29 37.41
N SER A 199 -30.07 -10.41 37.33
CA SER A 199 -29.77 -9.62 36.14
C SER A 199 -29.01 -10.43 35.10
N LEU A 200 -29.28 -10.16 33.82
CA LEU A 200 -28.44 -10.64 32.74
C LEU A 200 -27.20 -9.74 32.66
N LYS A 201 -26.02 -10.32 32.94
CA LYS A 201 -24.75 -9.62 32.89
C LYS A 201 -24.09 -9.91 31.55
N VAL A 202 -23.93 -8.88 30.73
CA VAL A 202 -23.22 -8.97 29.45
C VAL A 202 -21.95 -8.14 29.54
N LYS A 203 -20.86 -8.60 28.95
CA LYS A 203 -19.63 -7.81 28.81
C LYS A 203 -19.63 -7.17 27.43
N PHE A 204 -20.26 -6.01 27.30
CA PHE A 204 -20.48 -5.35 26.02
C PHE A 204 -19.40 -4.28 25.77
N LEU A 205 -18.67 -4.36 24.65
CA LEU A 205 -17.61 -3.42 24.28
C LEU A 205 -16.61 -3.16 25.41
N GLY A 206 -16.17 -4.24 26.07
CA GLY A 206 -15.20 -4.20 27.17
C GLY A 206 -15.76 -3.78 28.54
N LYS A 207 -17.03 -3.40 28.65
CA LYS A 207 -17.68 -3.02 29.92
C LYS A 207 -18.75 -4.02 30.34
N THR A 208 -18.92 -4.22 31.65
CA THR A 208 -20.02 -5.03 32.16
C THR A 208 -21.30 -4.20 32.20
N LEU A 209 -22.32 -4.64 31.46
CA LEU A 209 -23.67 -4.10 31.48
C LEU A 209 -24.59 -5.09 32.21
N LYS A 210 -25.28 -4.62 33.24
CA LYS A 210 -26.23 -5.43 34.02
C LYS A 210 -27.65 -5.07 33.60
N ILE A 211 -28.28 -5.92 32.80
CA ILE A 211 -29.67 -5.77 32.37
C ILE A 211 -30.58 -6.27 33.48
N VAL A 212 -31.41 -5.37 33.99
CA VAL A 212 -32.26 -5.61 35.17
C VAL A 212 -33.74 -5.73 34.83
N SER A 213 -34.12 -5.39 33.61
CA SER A 213 -35.46 -5.68 33.08
C SER A 213 -35.47 -5.58 31.55
N VAL A 214 -36.30 -6.36 30.89
CA VAL A 214 -36.72 -6.17 29.50
C VAL A 214 -38.19 -5.74 29.50
N SER A 215 -38.57 -4.85 28.59
CA SER A 215 -39.93 -4.34 28.51
C SER A 215 -40.90 -5.46 28.07
N ALA A 216 -42.01 -5.63 28.80
CA ALA A 216 -43.00 -6.66 28.47
C ALA A 216 -43.88 -6.30 27.25
N ASP A 217 -43.88 -5.03 26.85
CA ASP A 217 -44.65 -4.46 25.75
C ASP A 217 -43.81 -4.16 24.50
N ARG A 218 -42.48 -4.31 24.60
CA ARG A 218 -41.50 -3.94 23.57
C ARG A 218 -40.32 -4.89 23.56
N ASP A 219 -40.08 -5.53 22.43
CA ASP A 219 -39.00 -6.52 22.26
C ASP A 219 -37.62 -5.86 22.06
N ASP A 220 -37.61 -4.55 21.84
CA ASP A 220 -36.47 -3.71 21.49
C ASP A 220 -36.03 -2.80 22.65
N LYS A 221 -36.48 -3.09 23.88
CA LYS A 221 -36.27 -2.22 25.05
C LYS A 221 -35.80 -2.98 26.29
N PHE A 222 -34.73 -2.50 26.91
CA PHE A 222 -34.26 -2.99 28.21
C PHE A 222 -33.91 -1.84 29.17
N THR A 223 -33.77 -2.16 30.46
CA THR A 223 -33.22 -1.27 31.50
C THR A 223 -31.97 -1.91 32.07
N ALA A 224 -30.91 -1.12 32.21
CA ALA A 224 -29.64 -1.57 32.77
C ALA A 224 -29.08 -0.59 33.81
N TYR A 225 -28.18 -1.09 34.65
CA TYR A 225 -27.37 -0.25 35.53
C TYR A 225 -26.26 0.45 34.75
N VAL A 226 -26.15 1.77 34.96
CA VAL A 226 -25.22 2.66 34.23
C VAL A 226 -24.38 3.54 35.16
N GLY A 227 -24.70 3.57 36.45
CA GLY A 227 -23.86 4.21 37.47
C GLY A 227 -22.66 3.37 37.90
N GLU A 228 -21.79 3.95 38.70
CA GLU A 228 -20.63 3.27 39.27
C GLU A 228 -21.04 2.26 40.35
N GLU A 229 -20.46 1.07 40.31
CA GLU A 229 -20.69 0.02 41.31
C GLU A 229 -19.72 0.15 42.49
N HIS A 230 -20.27 0.29 43.70
CA HIS A 230 -19.51 0.45 44.94
C HIS A 230 -19.97 -0.57 45.98
N PHE A 231 -19.06 -1.47 46.36
CA PHE A 231 -19.24 -2.33 47.53
C PHE A 231 -18.73 -1.61 48.78
N LEU A 232 -19.63 -1.21 49.67
CA LEU A 232 -19.30 -0.49 50.89
C LEU A 232 -19.69 -1.31 52.12
N THR A 233 -18.78 -1.43 53.09
CA THR A 233 -19.16 -1.83 54.45
C THR A 233 -19.66 -0.62 55.24
N VAL A 234 -20.38 -0.85 56.34
CA VAL A 234 -20.87 0.24 57.18
C VAL A 234 -19.72 1.14 57.67
N GLY A 235 -19.86 2.44 57.44
CA GLY A 235 -18.87 3.48 57.73
C GLY A 235 -17.89 3.77 56.59
N GLN A 236 -17.84 2.94 55.54
CA GLN A 236 -17.04 3.21 54.36
C GLN A 236 -17.70 4.23 53.42
N THR A 237 -16.85 4.88 52.63
CA THR A 237 -17.23 5.94 51.72
C THR A 237 -16.73 5.69 50.30
N ALA A 238 -17.51 6.08 49.31
CA ALA A 238 -17.09 6.27 47.93
C ALA A 238 -17.19 7.75 47.55
N THR A 239 -16.48 8.18 46.51
CA THR A 239 -16.65 9.51 45.92
C THR A 239 -17.15 9.35 44.50
N VAL A 240 -18.34 9.89 44.22
CA VAL A 240 -19.00 9.79 42.92
C VAL A 240 -19.46 11.19 42.52
N GLU A 241 -19.12 11.63 41.31
CA GLU A 241 -19.47 12.98 40.82
C GLU A 241 -19.07 14.10 41.82
N GLY A 242 -17.93 13.94 42.48
CA GLY A 242 -17.40 14.89 43.48
C GLY A 242 -18.10 14.90 44.84
N LYS A 243 -19.11 14.04 45.07
CA LYS A 243 -19.83 13.92 46.34
C LYS A 243 -19.40 12.68 47.11
N VAL A 244 -19.32 12.80 48.44
CA VAL A 244 -18.98 11.68 49.32
C VAL A 244 -20.22 10.88 49.66
N VAL A 245 -20.22 9.61 49.29
CA VAL A 245 -21.32 8.66 49.53
C VAL A 245 -20.89 7.70 50.64
N THR A 246 -21.59 7.69 51.77
CA THR A 246 -21.27 6.85 52.94
C THR A 246 -22.39 5.87 53.23
N LEU A 247 -22.08 4.57 53.34
CA LEU A 247 -23.03 3.61 53.86
C LEU A 247 -23.08 3.71 55.39
N LYS A 248 -24.18 4.20 55.97
CA LYS A 248 -24.31 4.37 57.42
C LYS A 248 -24.79 3.11 58.13
N ASN A 249 -25.67 2.33 57.51
CA ASN A 249 -26.19 1.09 58.10
C ASN A 249 -26.90 0.22 57.05
N VAL A 250 -27.10 -1.06 57.39
CA VAL A 250 -27.96 -1.99 56.68
C VAL A 250 -28.96 -2.58 57.68
N GLY A 251 -30.24 -2.51 57.35
CA GLY A 251 -31.33 -3.10 58.13
C GLY A 251 -31.51 -4.59 57.82
N SER A 252 -32.12 -5.34 58.73
CA SER A 252 -32.36 -6.78 58.55
C SER A 252 -33.32 -7.10 57.40
N GLY A 253 -34.10 -6.12 56.94
CA GLY A 253 -34.97 -6.24 55.77
C GLY A 253 -34.30 -5.88 54.44
N GLY A 254 -33.01 -5.50 54.46
CA GLY A 254 -32.27 -5.10 53.26
C GLY A 254 -32.34 -3.61 52.94
N ASP A 255 -33.09 -2.82 53.71
CA ASP A 255 -33.04 -1.35 53.61
C ASP A 255 -31.65 -0.84 54.04
N ILE A 256 -31.14 0.18 53.37
CA ILE A 256 -29.88 0.83 53.73
C ILE A 256 -30.13 2.24 54.22
N MET A 257 -29.27 2.72 55.11
CA MET A 257 -29.19 4.13 55.46
C MET A 257 -27.92 4.69 54.82
N ILE A 258 -28.06 5.70 53.97
CA ILE A 258 -26.97 6.25 53.17
C ILE A 258 -26.88 7.77 53.34
N ASP A 259 -25.66 8.30 53.30
CA ASP A 259 -25.36 9.72 53.43
C ASP A 259 -24.61 10.19 52.19
N VAL A 260 -25.22 11.09 51.41
CA VAL A 260 -24.62 11.69 50.22
C VAL A 260 -24.31 13.15 50.52
N ASP A 261 -23.05 13.41 50.84
CA ASP A 261 -22.50 14.74 51.16
C ASP A 261 -23.30 15.50 52.23
N GLY A 262 -23.61 14.80 53.34
CA GLY A 262 -24.33 15.34 54.50
C GLY A 262 -25.85 15.15 54.47
N VAL A 263 -26.41 14.68 53.35
CA VAL A 263 -27.84 14.37 53.22
C VAL A 263 -28.06 12.88 53.44
N VAL A 264 -28.71 12.54 54.56
CA VAL A 264 -28.98 11.14 54.95
C VAL A 264 -30.39 10.73 54.53
N ASP A 265 -30.51 9.57 53.89
CA ASP A 265 -31.80 8.95 53.56
C ASP A 265 -31.79 7.43 53.76
N THR A 266 -32.98 6.82 53.73
CA THR A 266 -33.17 5.37 53.79
C THR A 266 -33.70 4.85 52.46
N LEU A 267 -32.97 3.90 51.88
CA LEU A 267 -33.29 3.31 50.58
C LEU A 267 -33.65 1.84 50.74
N SER A 268 -34.84 1.45 50.27
CA SER A 268 -35.28 0.07 50.36
C SER A 268 -34.50 -0.86 49.44
N SER A 269 -34.49 -2.16 49.79
CA SER A 269 -33.84 -3.18 48.96
C SER A 269 -34.32 -3.11 47.50
N SER A 270 -33.36 -3.14 46.57
CA SER A 270 -33.62 -3.15 45.11
C SER A 270 -34.43 -1.96 44.61
N THR A 271 -34.36 -0.83 45.31
CA THR A 271 -34.97 0.43 44.90
C THR A 271 -33.92 1.48 44.58
N THR A 272 -34.36 2.49 43.84
CA THR A 272 -33.53 3.58 43.33
C THR A 272 -34.13 4.91 43.76
N GLN A 273 -33.30 5.81 44.29
CA GLN A 273 -33.74 7.17 44.66
C GLN A 273 -32.64 8.18 44.40
N THR A 274 -33.05 9.42 44.09
CA THR A 274 -32.13 10.56 44.01
C THR A 274 -31.89 11.15 45.40
N ILE A 275 -30.65 11.11 45.87
CA ILE A 275 -30.21 11.63 47.16
C ILE A 275 -29.15 12.69 46.91
N ASN A 276 -29.46 13.92 47.29
CA ASN A 276 -28.60 15.10 47.06
C ASN A 276 -28.12 15.23 45.60
N GLY A 277 -28.98 14.93 44.63
CA GLY A 277 -28.67 15.04 43.19
C GLY A 277 -27.78 13.94 42.62
N LEU A 278 -27.56 12.83 43.33
CA LEU A 278 -27.11 11.57 42.74
C LEU A 278 -28.22 10.55 42.82
N GLU A 279 -28.38 9.75 41.78
CA GLU A 279 -29.22 8.57 41.83
C GLU A 279 -28.43 7.43 42.48
N VAL A 280 -29.04 6.78 43.48
CA VAL A 280 -28.47 5.66 44.23
C VAL A 280 -29.42 4.48 44.09
N THR A 281 -28.93 3.35 43.61
CA THR A 281 -29.62 2.06 43.64
C THR A 281 -29.03 1.16 44.74
N ASN A 282 -29.90 0.61 45.59
CA ASN A 282 -29.55 -0.43 46.55
C ASN A 282 -29.62 -1.82 45.88
N ASP A 283 -28.56 -2.22 45.18
CA ASP A 283 -28.51 -3.44 44.38
C ASP A 283 -28.57 -4.70 45.26
N LYS A 284 -27.65 -4.81 46.23
CA LYS A 284 -27.56 -5.98 47.10
C LYS A 284 -27.10 -5.61 48.50
N THR A 285 -27.60 -6.30 49.51
CA THR A 285 -27.21 -6.09 50.91
C THR A 285 -26.75 -7.37 51.57
N PHE A 286 -25.86 -7.20 52.55
CA PHE A 286 -25.33 -8.26 53.40
C PHE A 286 -25.50 -7.82 54.84
N TYR A 287 -26.37 -8.51 55.56
CA TYR A 287 -26.71 -8.18 56.93
C TYR A 287 -26.15 -9.23 57.90
N ASP A 288 -25.39 -8.76 58.89
CA ASP A 288 -25.01 -9.55 60.06
C ASP A 288 -25.74 -9.03 61.31
N SER A 289 -26.45 -9.94 61.99
CA SER A 289 -27.22 -9.64 63.20
C SER A 289 -26.35 -9.41 64.44
N ASN A 290 -25.13 -9.96 64.45
CA ASN A 290 -24.20 -9.95 65.57
C ASN A 290 -23.08 -8.91 65.39
N ASN A 291 -22.77 -8.50 64.16
CA ASN A 291 -21.72 -7.53 63.88
C ASN A 291 -22.16 -6.41 62.92
N ALA A 292 -22.49 -5.24 63.46
CA ALA A 292 -22.90 -4.09 62.66
C ALA A 292 -21.81 -3.57 61.71
N ALA A 293 -20.53 -3.78 62.03
CA ALA A 293 -19.42 -3.32 61.20
C ALA A 293 -19.18 -4.19 59.96
N GLU A 294 -19.65 -5.45 59.97
CA GLU A 294 -19.55 -6.38 58.84
C GLU A 294 -20.73 -6.26 57.86
N ARG A 295 -21.73 -5.45 58.21
CA ARG A 295 -22.83 -5.15 57.30
C ARG A 295 -22.31 -4.40 56.09
N SER A 296 -22.80 -4.75 54.91
CA SER A 296 -22.37 -4.12 53.65
C SER A 296 -23.49 -4.05 52.62
N ALA A 297 -23.30 -3.18 51.64
CA ALA A 297 -24.18 -3.05 50.50
C ALA A 297 -23.36 -2.86 49.22
N ASN A 298 -23.89 -3.40 48.13
CA ASN A 298 -23.48 -3.08 46.79
C ASN A 298 -24.42 -2.01 46.25
N LEU A 299 -23.84 -0.88 45.85
CA LEU A 299 -24.57 0.30 45.42
C LEU A 299 -24.24 0.60 43.97
N ILE A 300 -25.23 1.04 43.19
CA ILE A 300 -24.99 1.66 41.89
C ILE A 300 -25.27 3.15 42.06
N VAL A 301 -24.27 4.00 41.80
CA VAL A 301 -24.36 5.43 42.09
C VAL A 301 -23.87 6.24 40.91
N GLY A 302 -24.61 7.28 40.55
CA GLY A 302 -24.22 8.18 39.46
C GLY A 302 -25.18 9.35 39.34
N LYS A 303 -25.02 10.15 38.27
CA LYS A 303 -26.07 11.10 37.88
C LYS A 303 -27.37 10.34 37.58
N ASP A 304 -27.23 9.26 36.82
CA ASP A 304 -28.23 8.22 36.61
C ASP A 304 -27.60 6.91 37.10
N SER A 305 -28.34 6.12 37.88
CA SER A 305 -27.85 4.81 38.38
C SER A 305 -28.39 3.67 37.51
N GLN A 306 -29.54 3.89 36.88
CA GLN A 306 -30.14 3.02 35.87
C GLN A 306 -30.66 3.84 34.69
N ALA A 307 -30.66 3.24 33.50
CA ALA A 307 -31.24 3.84 32.30
C ALA A 307 -31.97 2.79 31.47
N SER A 308 -33.02 3.21 30.77
CA SER A 308 -33.71 2.39 29.77
C SER A 308 -33.24 2.77 28.38
N TYR A 309 -32.99 1.76 27.54
CA TYR A 309 -32.58 1.91 26.16
C TYR A 309 -33.55 1.19 25.24
N VAL A 310 -33.84 1.82 24.13
CA VAL A 310 -34.65 1.36 23.01
C VAL A 310 -33.77 1.29 21.77
N ASP A 311 -34.10 0.41 20.83
CA ASP A 311 -33.53 0.44 19.47
C ASP A 311 -33.54 1.85 18.86
N GLY A 312 -32.41 2.24 18.28
CA GLY A 312 -32.15 3.59 17.77
C GLY A 312 -31.78 4.64 18.81
N ASP A 313 -31.85 4.35 20.12
CA ASP A 313 -31.36 5.30 21.14
C ASP A 313 -29.84 5.45 21.04
N ALA A 314 -29.34 6.66 21.32
CA ALA A 314 -27.91 6.92 21.43
C ALA A 314 -27.22 5.95 22.42
N TYR A 315 -26.06 5.41 22.04
CA TYR A 315 -25.27 4.56 22.91
C TYR A 315 -24.79 5.33 24.15
N VAL A 316 -24.47 4.60 25.23
CA VAL A 316 -24.14 5.20 26.53
C VAL A 316 -22.95 6.17 26.42
N GLY A 317 -23.21 7.45 26.72
CA GLY A 317 -22.21 8.52 26.69
C GLY A 317 -22.13 9.31 25.38
N GLU A 318 -22.89 8.92 24.36
CA GLU A 318 -23.03 9.67 23.10
C GLU A 318 -23.88 10.94 23.27
N ASN A 319 -23.79 11.84 22.30
CA ASN A 319 -24.71 12.96 22.17
C ASN A 319 -26.07 12.45 21.69
N THR A 320 -27.13 12.66 22.47
CA THR A 320 -28.48 12.18 22.14
C THR A 320 -29.09 12.82 20.90
N ASP A 321 -28.65 14.02 20.53
CA ASP A 321 -29.21 14.74 19.38
C ASP A 321 -28.48 14.44 18.07
N ASN A 322 -27.25 13.95 18.14
CA ASN A 322 -26.42 13.57 17.00
C ASN A 322 -25.40 12.50 17.42
N PRO A 323 -25.86 11.27 17.69
CA PRO A 323 -25.00 10.18 18.14
C PRO A 323 -24.14 9.67 16.98
N ASN A 324 -22.94 9.19 17.28
CA ASN A 324 -22.18 8.41 16.30
C ASN A 324 -22.60 6.94 16.33
N TRP A 325 -22.99 6.45 17.50
CA TRP A 325 -23.38 5.06 17.72
C TRP A 325 -24.75 5.01 18.37
N VAL A 326 -25.64 4.21 17.80
CA VAL A 326 -26.97 3.94 18.35
C VAL A 326 -27.10 2.47 18.69
N TRP A 327 -27.98 2.18 19.65
CA TRP A 327 -28.34 0.83 19.99
C TRP A 327 -29.08 0.15 18.83
N ASN A 328 -28.70 -1.08 18.52
CA ASN A 328 -29.43 -1.98 17.63
C ASN A 328 -29.91 -3.19 18.44
N ILE A 329 -31.18 -3.21 18.83
CA ILE A 329 -31.74 -4.12 19.84
C ILE A 329 -33.06 -4.68 19.33
N ASN A 330 -33.25 -6.00 19.36
CA ASN A 330 -34.56 -6.55 19.09
C ASN A 330 -34.76 -7.94 19.68
N ASN A 331 -36.00 -8.43 19.58
CA ASN A 331 -36.42 -9.80 19.91
C ASN A 331 -36.10 -10.24 21.35
N LEU A 332 -35.91 -9.31 22.31
CA LEU A 332 -35.48 -9.64 23.68
C LEU A 332 -36.52 -10.44 24.48
N ASN A 333 -37.79 -10.44 24.06
CA ASN A 333 -38.84 -11.26 24.66
C ASN A 333 -38.89 -12.69 24.12
N SER A 334 -38.14 -12.98 23.05
CA SER A 334 -38.10 -14.32 22.47
C SER A 334 -37.27 -15.29 23.32
N LYS A 335 -37.65 -16.57 23.25
CA LYS A 335 -36.86 -17.68 23.79
C LYS A 335 -36.20 -18.43 22.63
N ALA A 336 -35.01 -17.98 22.24
CA ALA A 336 -34.26 -18.50 21.10
C ALA A 336 -32.76 -18.19 21.26
N SER A 337 -31.93 -18.81 20.42
CA SER A 337 -30.57 -18.32 20.16
C SER A 337 -30.62 -17.20 19.12
N THR A 338 -29.60 -16.36 19.08
CA THR A 338 -29.40 -15.39 17.99
C THR A 338 -29.05 -16.13 16.70
N THR A 339 -29.70 -15.77 15.60
CA THR A 339 -29.34 -16.22 14.25
C THR A 339 -28.89 -15.00 13.45
N VAL A 340 -27.61 -14.97 13.12
CA VAL A 340 -26.93 -13.89 12.41
C VAL A 340 -27.18 -13.95 10.89
N SER A 341 -27.11 -12.81 10.22
CA SER A 341 -27.28 -12.70 8.77
C SER A 341 -26.50 -11.51 8.22
N THR A 342 -25.90 -11.64 7.03
CA THR A 342 -25.26 -10.53 6.30
C THR A 342 -26.20 -9.85 5.29
N ALA A 343 -27.40 -10.40 5.09
CA ALA A 343 -28.34 -9.95 4.05
C ALA A 343 -29.73 -9.56 4.59
N ALA A 344 -29.93 -9.65 5.90
CA ALA A 344 -31.19 -9.32 6.57
C ALA A 344 -30.93 -9.05 8.07
N GLU A 345 -31.92 -8.49 8.76
CA GLU A 345 -31.91 -8.42 10.22
C GLU A 345 -31.80 -9.81 10.86
N PHE A 346 -31.24 -9.82 12.08
CA PHE A 346 -31.07 -11.04 12.85
C PHE A 346 -32.43 -11.56 13.35
N SER A 347 -32.47 -12.86 13.66
CA SER A 347 -33.61 -13.45 14.39
C SER A 347 -33.18 -14.02 15.74
N GLY A 348 -34.14 -14.21 16.65
CA GLY A 348 -33.82 -14.45 18.06
C GLY A 348 -33.31 -13.18 18.76
N PRO A 349 -33.08 -13.22 20.08
CA PRO A 349 -32.71 -12.02 20.84
C PRO A 349 -31.30 -11.56 20.45
N TYR A 350 -31.08 -10.26 20.33
CA TYR A 350 -29.74 -9.71 20.14
C TYR A 350 -29.60 -8.32 20.77
N ILE A 351 -28.37 -7.98 21.12
CA ILE A 351 -28.00 -6.67 21.66
C ILE A 351 -26.77 -6.22 20.87
N GLY A 352 -26.86 -5.06 20.23
CA GLY A 352 -25.76 -4.51 19.45
C GLY A 352 -25.79 -3.00 19.37
N ILE A 353 -24.86 -2.47 18.60
CA ILE A 353 -24.82 -1.08 18.16
C ILE A 353 -24.57 -1.02 16.65
N GLU A 354 -24.96 0.09 16.05
CA GLU A 354 -24.62 0.43 14.66
C GLU A 354 -24.21 1.89 14.54
N ASN A 355 -23.43 2.19 13.50
CA ASN A 355 -23.02 3.57 13.23
C ASN A 355 -24.20 4.39 12.71
N ASP A 356 -24.45 5.53 13.35
CA ASP A 356 -25.51 6.48 12.97
C ASP A 356 -24.98 7.65 12.11
N PHE A 357 -23.65 7.74 11.97
CA PHE A 357 -22.95 8.65 11.06
C PHE A 357 -22.81 8.08 9.65
N ALA A 358 -22.73 8.96 8.67
CA ALA A 358 -22.22 8.68 7.33
C ALA A 358 -20.96 9.53 7.11
N TYR A 359 -20.02 8.99 6.33
CA TYR A 359 -18.91 9.73 5.75
C TYR A 359 -18.99 9.51 4.25
N ASP A 360 -19.55 10.46 3.51
CA ASP A 360 -19.69 10.35 2.05
C ASP A 360 -19.10 11.54 1.28
N ASP A 361 -18.57 12.54 1.99
CA ASP A 361 -17.85 13.67 1.42
C ASP A 361 -16.70 14.19 2.33
N SER A 362 -16.03 15.23 1.83
CA SER A 362 -14.92 15.91 2.49
C SER A 362 -15.34 16.79 3.67
N GLU A 363 -16.61 17.22 3.74
CA GLU A 363 -17.14 18.02 4.85
C GLU A 363 -17.35 17.15 6.11
N ASP A 364 -17.64 15.87 5.91
CA ASP A 364 -17.86 14.87 6.96
C ASP A 364 -16.59 14.49 7.74
N ASN A 365 -15.40 14.83 7.22
CA ASN A 365 -14.10 14.51 7.81
C ASN A 365 -13.90 13.00 8.08
N GLY A 366 -14.23 12.17 7.10
CA GLY A 366 -13.99 10.73 7.17
C GLY A 366 -12.52 10.36 7.43
N PRO A 367 -12.22 9.12 7.88
CA PRO A 367 -10.84 8.70 8.16
C PRO A 367 -9.95 8.74 6.91
N SER A 368 -8.96 9.64 6.90
CA SER A 368 -7.87 9.65 5.93
C SER A 368 -6.70 8.76 6.35
N VAL A 369 -5.67 8.69 5.51
CA VAL A 369 -4.46 7.88 5.78
C VAL A 369 -3.85 8.20 7.16
N GLY A 370 -3.66 7.16 7.97
CA GLY A 370 -3.21 7.20 9.35
C GLY A 370 -4.31 7.43 10.39
N LYS A 371 -5.59 7.42 10.01
CA LYS A 371 -6.76 7.63 10.89
C LYS A 371 -7.60 6.37 11.04
N CYS A 372 -8.43 6.36 12.08
CA CYS A 372 -9.27 5.22 12.43
C CYS A 372 -10.69 5.67 12.83
N ILE A 373 -11.65 4.79 12.59
CA ILE A 373 -12.96 4.78 13.23
C ILE A 373 -12.80 4.00 14.53
N GLU A 374 -13.21 4.59 15.65
CA GLU A 374 -13.13 3.98 16.97
C GLU A 374 -14.54 3.55 17.42
N LEU A 375 -14.71 2.27 17.72
CA LEU A 375 -15.92 1.80 18.39
C LEU A 375 -15.93 2.29 19.85
N PRO A 376 -17.10 2.37 20.51
CA PRO A 376 -17.19 2.85 21.88
C PRO A 376 -16.24 2.12 22.84
N ASN A 377 -15.73 2.86 23.82
CA ASN A 377 -14.69 2.42 24.75
C ASN A 377 -13.35 2.04 24.09
N LYS A 378 -13.15 2.38 22.80
CA LYS A 378 -11.99 1.96 21.99
C LYS A 378 -11.81 0.44 22.01
N TYR A 379 -12.94 -0.26 21.98
CA TYR A 379 -12.92 -1.72 22.06
C TYR A 379 -12.31 -2.32 20.80
N LEU A 380 -12.72 -1.80 19.64
CA LEU A 380 -12.22 -2.11 18.31
C LEU A 380 -11.95 -0.80 17.54
N SER A 381 -11.04 -0.83 16.59
CA SER A 381 -10.76 0.27 15.66
C SER A 381 -10.63 -0.23 14.22
N ILE A 382 -11.19 0.51 13.26
CA ILE A 382 -11.05 0.26 11.81
C ILE A 382 -10.21 1.39 11.23
N CYS A 383 -9.01 1.08 10.72
CA CYS A 383 -8.00 2.07 10.36
C CYS A 383 -7.64 2.01 8.88
N LEU A 384 -7.60 3.18 8.24
CA LEU A 384 -6.84 3.41 7.00
C LEU A 384 -5.41 3.72 7.40
N ASP A 385 -4.55 2.70 7.49
CA ASP A 385 -3.25 2.83 8.14
C ASP A 385 -2.22 3.52 7.23
N SER A 386 -2.13 3.08 5.98
CA SER A 386 -1.18 3.58 4.97
C SER A 386 -1.64 3.22 3.55
N LEU A 387 -0.93 3.74 2.55
CA LEU A 387 -1.05 3.27 1.17
C LEU A 387 0.09 2.27 0.86
N SER A 388 -0.12 1.39 -0.12
CA SER A 388 0.87 0.39 -0.55
C SER A 388 2.13 1.01 -1.14
N LEU A 389 2.04 2.25 -1.64
CA LEU A 389 3.11 3.00 -2.28
C LEU A 389 3.29 4.37 -1.64
N ALA A 390 4.54 4.84 -1.60
CA ALA A 390 4.86 6.20 -1.17
C ALA A 390 4.76 7.19 -2.35
N ASP A 391 4.58 8.48 -2.06
CA ASP A 391 4.54 9.52 -3.09
C ASP A 391 5.82 9.59 -3.94
N THR A 392 6.95 9.11 -3.42
CA THR A 392 8.23 9.03 -4.15
C THR A 392 8.27 7.93 -5.20
N ASP A 393 7.28 7.05 -5.23
CA ASP A 393 7.19 5.91 -6.15
C ASP A 393 6.46 6.25 -7.46
N TYR A 394 6.32 7.54 -7.79
CA TYR A 394 5.64 8.03 -8.99
C TYR A 394 6.61 8.60 -10.03
N ALA A 395 6.27 8.41 -11.31
CA ALA A 395 6.89 9.10 -12.43
C ALA A 395 5.89 10.05 -13.10
N THR A 396 6.33 11.25 -13.45
CA THR A 396 5.50 12.22 -14.19
C THR A 396 5.57 11.94 -15.70
N TYR A 397 4.40 11.90 -16.33
CA TYR A 397 4.15 11.79 -17.75
C TYR A 397 3.36 13.02 -18.21
N THR A 398 3.79 13.65 -19.31
CA THR A 398 3.19 14.88 -19.84
C THR A 398 2.86 14.68 -21.31
N PHE A 399 1.64 15.06 -21.68
CA PHE A 399 1.09 15.05 -23.03
C PHE A 399 0.79 16.49 -23.39
N LYS A 400 1.38 17.02 -24.47
CA LYS A 400 1.35 18.46 -24.72
C LYS A 400 1.28 18.76 -26.20
N TYR A 401 0.38 19.66 -26.59
CA TYR A 401 0.42 20.22 -27.94
C TYR A 401 1.65 21.13 -28.12
N THR A 402 2.33 20.97 -29.26
CA THR A 402 3.40 21.86 -29.71
C THR A 402 3.27 22.11 -31.20
N ASN A 403 3.55 23.34 -31.64
CA ASN A 403 3.65 23.72 -33.06
C ASN A 403 5.11 23.82 -33.54
N SER A 404 6.05 23.40 -32.71
CA SER A 404 7.50 23.60 -32.90
C SER A 404 8.32 22.32 -32.70
N ALA A 405 7.70 21.15 -32.92
CA ALA A 405 8.44 19.89 -32.86
C ALA A 405 9.53 19.87 -33.94
N ASP A 406 10.78 19.63 -33.53
CA ASP A 406 11.92 19.49 -34.42
C ASP A 406 12.07 18.02 -34.83
N LEU A 407 11.66 17.71 -36.06
CA LEU A 407 11.68 16.40 -36.69
C LEU A 407 12.72 16.35 -37.83
N ASP A 408 13.71 17.25 -37.85
CA ASP A 408 14.66 17.41 -38.96
C ASP A 408 15.46 16.13 -39.23
N ASN A 409 15.97 15.50 -38.17
CA ASN A 409 16.72 14.24 -38.30
C ASN A 409 15.87 13.07 -38.84
N ALA A 410 14.55 13.13 -38.65
CA ALA A 410 13.63 12.07 -39.08
C ALA A 410 13.14 12.29 -40.51
N ILE A 411 12.67 13.49 -40.82
CA ILE A 411 11.96 13.82 -42.08
C ILE A 411 12.32 15.19 -42.68
N GLY A 412 13.31 15.90 -42.14
CA GLY A 412 13.74 17.21 -42.66
C GLY A 412 12.80 18.38 -42.30
N VAL A 413 11.99 18.23 -41.24
CA VAL A 413 11.02 19.24 -40.78
C VAL A 413 11.47 19.82 -39.44
N THR A 414 11.83 21.09 -39.40
CA THR A 414 12.35 21.76 -38.19
C THR A 414 11.28 22.33 -37.26
N SER A 415 10.01 22.30 -37.67
CA SER A 415 8.86 22.81 -36.90
C SER A 415 7.58 22.13 -37.39
N ALA A 416 7.03 21.24 -36.59
CA ALA A 416 5.78 20.53 -36.87
C ALA A 416 4.77 20.68 -35.73
N ALA A 417 3.48 20.63 -36.09
CA ALA A 417 2.40 20.46 -35.13
C ALA A 417 2.37 19.00 -34.66
N ALA A 418 2.40 18.79 -33.34
CA ALA A 418 2.47 17.47 -32.74
C ALA A 418 1.89 17.45 -31.33
N VAL A 419 1.51 16.26 -30.87
CA VAL A 419 1.41 15.97 -29.43
C VAL A 419 2.75 15.41 -28.97
N GLU A 420 3.42 16.16 -28.09
CA GLU A 420 4.63 15.74 -27.40
C GLU A 420 4.25 14.93 -26.16
N LEU A 421 4.73 13.68 -26.09
CA LEU A 421 4.67 12.83 -24.93
C LEU A 421 6.06 12.82 -24.29
N SER A 422 6.15 13.14 -23.00
CA SER A 422 7.43 13.15 -22.28
C SER A 422 7.29 12.60 -20.87
N THR A 423 8.38 12.11 -20.30
CA THR A 423 8.38 11.54 -18.96
C THR A 423 9.70 11.77 -18.22
N THR A 424 9.60 11.81 -16.89
CA THR A 424 10.75 11.87 -15.98
C THR A 424 11.51 10.55 -15.89
N ALA A 425 10.89 9.44 -16.28
CA ALA A 425 11.56 8.14 -16.35
C ALA A 425 12.46 8.03 -17.60
N SER A 426 13.70 7.56 -17.43
CA SER A 426 14.71 7.55 -18.51
C SER A 426 14.36 6.68 -19.72
N GLU A 427 13.53 5.66 -19.51
CA GLU A 427 12.98 4.77 -20.54
C GLU A 427 11.46 4.66 -20.41
N GLY A 428 10.79 5.75 -20.01
CA GLY A 428 9.40 5.67 -19.54
C GLY A 428 8.34 5.31 -20.59
N PHE A 429 8.69 5.22 -21.88
CA PHE A 429 7.82 4.72 -22.94
C PHE A 429 8.47 3.55 -23.68
N VAL A 430 7.62 2.61 -24.12
CA VAL A 430 7.95 1.57 -25.09
C VAL A 430 7.06 1.76 -26.30
N ILE A 431 7.66 1.81 -27.49
CA ILE A 431 6.94 1.72 -28.76
C ILE A 431 7.01 0.27 -29.19
N ASP A 432 5.88 -0.42 -29.17
CA ASP A 432 5.77 -1.80 -29.66
C ASP A 432 5.80 -1.77 -31.19
N VAL A 433 6.91 -2.25 -31.75
CA VAL A 433 7.13 -2.21 -33.19
C VAL A 433 6.23 -3.21 -33.92
N SER A 434 5.69 -4.21 -33.22
CA SER A 434 4.77 -5.21 -33.78
C SER A 434 3.34 -4.68 -33.95
N ASP A 435 2.96 -3.66 -33.19
CA ASP A 435 1.63 -3.03 -33.23
C ASP A 435 1.58 -1.76 -34.10
N ILE A 436 2.69 -1.41 -34.76
CA ILE A 436 2.77 -0.26 -35.68
C ILE A 436 3.25 -0.69 -37.07
N ILE A 437 3.00 0.17 -38.06
CA ILE A 437 3.61 0.08 -39.39
C ILE A 437 5.04 0.63 -39.28
N ALA A 438 5.97 -0.26 -38.95
CA ALA A 438 7.37 0.09 -38.69
C ALA A 438 8.06 0.76 -39.88
N ASN A 439 8.86 1.79 -39.60
CA ASN A 439 9.70 2.44 -40.59
C ASN A 439 11.01 1.66 -40.79
N GLY A 440 11.11 0.90 -41.89
CA GLY A 440 12.30 0.15 -42.26
C GLY A 440 12.32 -1.29 -41.74
N THR A 441 13.49 -1.81 -41.37
CA THR A 441 13.67 -3.21 -40.90
C THR A 441 13.79 -3.31 -39.38
N GLN A 442 13.23 -2.34 -38.64
CA GLN A 442 13.21 -2.38 -37.18
C GLN A 442 12.30 -3.52 -36.73
N ASN A 443 12.83 -4.44 -35.93
CA ASN A 443 12.12 -5.65 -35.49
C ASN A 443 12.10 -5.78 -33.95
N SER A 444 12.39 -4.70 -33.23
CA SER A 444 12.51 -4.69 -31.77
C SER A 444 11.93 -3.41 -31.21
N ASP A 445 11.26 -3.53 -30.07
CA ASP A 445 10.62 -2.42 -29.38
C ASP A 445 11.61 -1.30 -29.06
N ILE A 446 11.11 -0.08 -29.10
CA ILE A 446 11.92 1.13 -28.95
C ILE A 446 11.61 1.73 -27.60
N LYS A 447 12.64 1.94 -26.80
CA LYS A 447 12.53 2.62 -25.51
C LYS A 447 12.94 4.07 -25.62
N THR A 448 12.15 4.95 -25.03
CA THR A 448 12.44 6.38 -25.01
C THR A 448 11.81 7.04 -23.79
N ASN A 449 12.21 8.27 -23.51
CA ASN A 449 11.52 9.15 -22.58
C ASN A 449 10.75 10.28 -23.29
N LYS A 450 10.76 10.31 -24.63
CA LYS A 450 10.11 11.37 -25.41
C LYS A 450 9.63 10.88 -26.78
N ILE A 451 8.35 11.11 -27.05
CA ILE A 451 7.66 10.79 -28.30
C ILE A 451 6.99 12.05 -28.84
N TRP A 452 6.89 12.18 -30.16
CA TRP A 452 6.02 13.14 -30.82
C TRP A 452 5.06 12.38 -31.74
N LEU A 453 3.79 12.72 -31.65
CA LEU A 453 2.74 12.23 -32.53
C LEU A 453 2.36 13.36 -33.48
N SER A 454 2.61 13.17 -34.77
CA SER A 454 2.38 14.21 -35.78
C SER A 454 1.79 13.62 -37.04
N THR A 455 0.79 14.31 -37.55
CA THR A 455 0.24 14.14 -38.88
C THR A 455 1.03 15.02 -39.85
N TYR A 456 1.51 14.47 -40.97
CA TYR A 456 2.27 15.27 -41.94
C TYR A 456 1.82 14.98 -43.37
N ASP A 457 1.44 16.05 -44.07
CA ASP A 457 0.80 16.05 -45.40
C ASP A 457 1.70 15.51 -46.53
N ASP A 458 3.04 15.46 -46.33
CA ASP A 458 4.01 15.14 -47.40
C ASP A 458 4.70 13.78 -47.21
N ILE A 459 4.24 12.96 -46.26
CA ILE A 459 4.67 11.56 -46.21
C ILE A 459 3.89 10.84 -47.29
N ALA A 460 4.59 10.32 -48.30
CA ALA A 460 4.06 9.44 -49.33
C ALA A 460 3.62 8.06 -48.78
N HIS A 461 2.89 8.04 -47.66
CA HIS A 461 2.18 6.88 -47.15
C HIS A 461 0.76 6.84 -47.72
N ALA A 462 0.28 5.64 -48.03
CA ALA A 462 -0.88 5.44 -48.90
C ALA A 462 -2.22 5.93 -48.32
N ASN A 463 -2.28 6.22 -47.01
CA ASN A 463 -3.49 6.66 -46.31
C ASN A 463 -3.25 7.99 -45.58
N ALA A 464 -4.01 9.03 -45.92
CA ALA A 464 -3.93 10.37 -45.34
C ALA A 464 -4.40 10.46 -43.87
N THR A 465 -4.56 9.33 -43.18
CA THR A 465 -5.17 9.20 -41.85
C THR A 465 -4.23 8.61 -40.81
N ASP A 466 -3.04 8.14 -41.22
CA ASP A 466 -2.10 7.47 -40.33
C ASP A 466 -1.27 8.51 -39.54
N LEU A 467 -1.05 8.25 -38.25
CA LEU A 467 -0.30 9.15 -37.37
C LEU A 467 1.16 8.69 -37.27
N GLY A 468 2.10 9.60 -37.55
CA GLY A 468 3.53 9.32 -37.43
C GLY A 468 3.98 9.33 -35.98
N ILE A 469 4.69 8.28 -35.56
CA ILE A 469 5.31 8.16 -34.24
C ILE A 469 6.80 8.48 -34.36
N TYR A 470 7.21 9.60 -33.79
CA TYR A 470 8.61 10.03 -33.73
C TYR A 470 9.12 9.89 -32.30
N TYR A 471 10.38 9.51 -32.12
CA TYR A 471 10.95 9.31 -30.78
C TYR A 471 12.33 9.93 -30.67
N LYS A 472 12.70 10.32 -29.46
CA LYS A 472 14.07 10.69 -29.14
C LYS A 472 14.86 9.43 -28.80
N ASP A 473 15.86 9.10 -29.61
CA ASP A 473 16.74 7.98 -29.33
C ASP A 473 17.61 8.29 -28.10
N ILE A 474 17.59 7.39 -27.12
CA ILE A 474 18.28 7.58 -25.85
C ILE A 474 19.81 7.45 -25.98
N SER A 475 20.31 6.84 -27.08
CA SER A 475 21.73 6.59 -27.27
C SER A 475 22.47 7.80 -27.86
N ASP A 476 21.84 8.55 -28.77
CA ASP A 476 22.46 9.71 -29.43
C ASP A 476 21.67 11.03 -29.26
N GLY A 477 20.49 10.97 -28.65
CA GLY A 477 19.66 12.12 -28.35
C GLY A 477 18.94 12.75 -29.55
N LYS A 478 18.97 12.11 -30.72
CA LYS A 478 18.32 12.61 -31.95
C LYS A 478 16.91 12.05 -32.11
N VAL A 479 16.13 12.70 -32.98
CA VAL A 479 14.75 12.32 -33.27
C VAL A 479 14.70 11.44 -34.52
N TYR A 480 13.99 10.32 -34.42
CA TYR A 480 13.78 9.36 -35.52
C TYR A 480 12.30 9.03 -35.68
N LEU A 481 11.90 8.63 -36.88
CA LEU A 481 10.57 8.08 -37.16
C LEU A 481 10.56 6.58 -36.84
N ALA A 482 9.75 6.15 -35.87
CA ALA A 482 9.53 4.74 -35.54
C ALA A 482 8.62 4.06 -36.57
N GLY A 483 7.57 4.74 -37.00
CA GLY A 483 6.57 4.18 -37.91
C GLY A 483 5.25 4.93 -37.84
N PHE A 484 4.19 4.27 -38.29
CA PHE A 484 2.83 4.82 -38.35
C PHE A 484 1.86 3.95 -37.58
N VAL A 485 0.90 4.58 -36.91
CA VAL A 485 -0.17 3.87 -36.19
C VAL A 485 -1.50 4.11 -36.90
N SER A 486 -2.25 3.03 -37.13
CA SER A 486 -3.63 3.08 -37.61
C SER A 486 -4.59 3.36 -36.46
N SER A 487 -5.77 3.91 -36.75
CA SER A 487 -6.82 4.14 -35.74
C SER A 487 -7.19 2.84 -34.99
N GLY A 488 -7.27 2.91 -33.65
CA GLY A 488 -7.65 1.80 -32.76
C GLY A 488 -6.52 0.85 -32.37
N ALA A 489 -5.24 1.26 -32.53
CA ALA A 489 -4.07 0.44 -32.24
C ALA A 489 -3.33 0.86 -30.96
N THR A 490 -2.66 -0.12 -30.32
CA THR A 490 -1.87 -0.01 -29.08
C THR A 490 -0.37 0.11 -29.38
N GLY A 491 0.04 1.15 -30.10
CA GLY A 491 1.45 1.29 -30.51
C GLY A 491 2.43 1.76 -29.42
N ILE A 492 1.93 2.20 -28.26
CA ILE A 492 2.75 2.81 -27.19
C ILE A 492 2.31 2.28 -25.81
N GLU A 493 3.28 1.89 -25.00
CA GLU A 493 3.09 1.44 -23.61
C GLU A 493 3.84 2.35 -22.64
N LEU A 494 3.32 2.48 -21.41
CA LEU A 494 4.04 3.12 -20.32
C LEU A 494 5.02 2.12 -19.71
N ASN A 495 6.28 2.52 -19.55
CA ASN A 495 7.34 1.66 -19.03
C ASN A 495 7.92 2.21 -17.72
N TYR A 496 7.19 2.00 -16.63
CA TYR A 496 7.60 2.40 -15.28
C TYR A 496 7.18 1.37 -14.23
N GLY A 497 8.12 0.90 -13.40
CA GLY A 497 7.80 -0.11 -12.37
C GLY A 497 7.18 -1.40 -12.93
N ASN A 498 6.02 -1.77 -12.39
CA ASN A 498 5.16 -2.89 -12.76
C ASN A 498 4.09 -2.51 -13.80
N THR A 499 4.00 -1.25 -14.23
CA THR A 499 3.00 -0.79 -15.20
C THR A 499 3.31 -1.20 -16.65
N LYS A 500 4.24 -2.13 -16.83
CA LYS A 500 4.86 -2.46 -18.12
C LYS A 500 3.97 -3.42 -18.90
N SER A 501 4.24 -3.55 -20.20
CA SER A 501 3.48 -4.47 -21.06
C SER A 501 2.00 -4.07 -21.08
N SER A 502 1.08 -5.01 -20.88
CA SER A 502 -0.36 -4.77 -20.96
C SER A 502 -0.95 -4.01 -19.77
N ASP A 503 -0.18 -3.75 -18.71
CA ASP A 503 -0.74 -3.21 -17.46
C ASP A 503 -1.09 -1.72 -17.56
N MET A 504 -0.42 -0.97 -18.45
CA MET A 504 -0.83 0.38 -18.85
C MET A 504 -0.46 0.70 -20.29
N GLN A 505 -1.46 0.66 -21.18
CA GLN A 505 -1.31 0.93 -22.60
C GLN A 505 -1.84 2.32 -22.98
N ILE A 506 -1.30 2.89 -24.06
CA ILE A 506 -1.89 4.07 -24.72
C ILE A 506 -2.58 3.60 -25.98
N VAL A 507 -3.91 3.65 -25.98
CA VAL A 507 -4.71 3.43 -27.17
C VAL A 507 -4.80 4.73 -27.94
N ILE A 508 -4.60 4.60 -29.25
CA ILE A 508 -4.60 5.70 -30.19
C ILE A 508 -5.79 5.53 -31.13
N GLU A 509 -6.74 6.44 -31.06
CA GLU A 509 -7.94 6.45 -31.90
C GLU A 509 -8.00 7.75 -32.71
N ASN A 510 -8.17 7.60 -34.02
CA ASN A 510 -8.36 8.73 -34.93
C ASN A 510 -9.79 8.67 -35.48
N ASP A 511 -10.63 9.61 -35.04
CA ASP A 511 -11.98 9.78 -35.57
C ASP A 511 -12.02 10.93 -36.60
N THR A 512 -11.70 10.53 -37.82
CA THR A 512 -11.71 11.41 -38.99
C THR A 512 -13.09 12.01 -39.31
N ALA A 513 -14.20 11.44 -38.79
CA ALA A 513 -15.54 11.99 -39.00
C ALA A 513 -15.79 13.25 -38.15
N TYR A 514 -15.13 13.35 -37.00
CA TYR A 514 -15.27 14.49 -36.08
C TYR A 514 -14.07 15.43 -36.06
N SER A 515 -13.03 15.14 -36.87
CA SER A 515 -11.77 15.90 -36.86
C SER A 515 -11.10 15.89 -35.47
N VAL A 516 -11.21 14.79 -34.74
CA VAL A 516 -10.65 14.61 -33.40
C VAL A 516 -9.79 13.35 -33.37
N PHE A 517 -8.75 13.42 -32.57
CA PHE A 517 -7.83 12.34 -32.27
C PHE A 517 -7.79 12.15 -30.75
N ASN A 518 -8.01 10.93 -30.24
CA ASN A 518 -7.93 10.65 -28.81
C ASN A 518 -6.76 9.75 -28.43
N LEU A 519 -6.14 10.10 -27.31
CA LEU A 519 -5.17 9.28 -26.60
C LEU A 519 -5.82 8.79 -25.31
N THR A 520 -5.92 7.47 -25.16
CA THR A 520 -6.50 6.88 -23.95
C THR A 520 -5.43 6.10 -23.22
N VAL A 521 -5.09 6.54 -22.01
CA VAL A 521 -4.28 5.76 -21.06
C VAL A 521 -5.21 4.74 -20.41
N MET A 522 -4.91 3.46 -20.58
CA MET A 522 -5.75 2.34 -20.13
C MET A 522 -5.01 1.51 -19.09
N PRO A 523 -5.24 1.76 -17.78
CA PRO A 523 -4.76 0.90 -16.73
C PRO A 523 -5.49 -0.45 -16.72
N TYR A 524 -4.74 -1.52 -16.43
CA TYR A 524 -5.23 -2.87 -16.35
C TYR A 524 -4.54 -3.63 -15.22
N ASP A 525 -5.34 -4.35 -14.45
CA ASP A 525 -4.84 -5.39 -13.55
C ASP A 525 -5.79 -6.59 -13.65
N SER A 526 -5.25 -7.76 -13.96
CA SER A 526 -6.06 -8.97 -14.18
C SER A 526 -6.85 -9.45 -12.96
N THR A 527 -6.48 -9.00 -11.76
CA THR A 527 -7.09 -9.37 -10.48
C THR A 527 -8.00 -8.27 -9.97
N TYR A 528 -7.52 -7.03 -9.91
CA TYR A 528 -8.19 -5.93 -9.22
C TYR A 528 -8.82 -4.89 -10.14
N LEU A 529 -8.48 -4.89 -11.44
CA LEU A 529 -9.05 -3.98 -12.45
C LEU A 529 -9.24 -4.67 -13.82
N PRO A 530 -9.98 -5.80 -13.89
CA PRO A 530 -9.98 -6.66 -15.09
C PRO A 530 -10.84 -6.14 -16.24
N THR A 531 -11.62 -5.08 -16.01
CA THR A 531 -12.59 -4.52 -16.96
C THR A 531 -12.13 -3.25 -17.67
N TYR A 532 -10.86 -2.85 -17.51
CA TYR A 532 -10.33 -1.56 -17.99
C TYR A 532 -11.19 -0.37 -17.52
N GLN A 533 -11.67 -0.42 -16.27
CA GLN A 533 -12.49 0.63 -15.66
C GLN A 533 -11.58 1.58 -14.88
N ASP A 534 -10.69 2.30 -15.56
CA ASP A 534 -9.96 3.44 -14.99
C ASP A 534 -9.31 4.31 -16.08
N ASN A 535 -9.94 4.37 -17.26
CA ASN A 535 -9.30 4.94 -18.44
C ASN A 535 -9.27 6.46 -18.37
N ILE A 536 -8.19 7.06 -18.85
CA ILE A 536 -8.07 8.52 -19.01
C ILE A 536 -7.97 8.84 -20.49
N SER A 537 -9.01 9.44 -21.05
CA SER A 537 -9.11 9.81 -22.47
C SER A 537 -8.86 11.30 -22.66
N MET A 538 -7.93 11.62 -23.57
CA MET A 538 -7.52 12.99 -23.92
C MET A 538 -7.92 13.25 -25.37
N TYR A 539 -8.69 14.29 -25.65
CA TYR A 539 -9.22 14.59 -26.97
C TYR A 539 -8.48 15.77 -27.60
N TRP A 540 -7.88 15.55 -28.76
CA TRP A 540 -7.08 16.52 -29.49
C TRP A 540 -7.79 16.88 -30.79
N SER A 541 -8.01 18.17 -31.02
CA SER A 541 -8.62 18.63 -32.26
C SER A 541 -7.63 18.61 -33.42
N THR A 542 -8.16 18.36 -34.62
CA THR A 542 -7.43 18.45 -35.87
C THR A 542 -8.13 19.39 -36.85
N THR A 543 -7.36 20.11 -37.67
CA THR A 543 -7.86 20.93 -38.77
C THR A 543 -6.99 20.68 -39.99
N SER A 544 -7.59 20.32 -41.13
CA SER A 544 -6.85 19.93 -42.33
C SER A 544 -5.80 18.85 -42.04
N ASN A 545 -6.21 17.83 -41.27
CA ASN A 545 -5.37 16.76 -40.74
C ASN A 545 -4.26 17.18 -39.77
N LEU A 546 -4.05 18.46 -39.45
CA LEU A 546 -3.04 18.90 -38.48
C LEU A 546 -3.64 19.01 -37.08
N ILE A 547 -2.92 18.53 -36.08
CA ILE A 547 -3.28 18.69 -34.66
C ILE A 547 -3.21 20.18 -34.29
N THR A 548 -4.22 20.71 -33.60
CA THR A 548 -4.33 22.14 -33.28
C THR A 548 -4.33 22.47 -31.79
N SER A 549 -4.87 21.59 -30.96
CA SER A 549 -5.16 21.87 -29.54
C SER A 549 -5.55 20.60 -28.78
N LEU A 550 -5.45 20.66 -27.45
CA LEU A 550 -6.27 19.81 -26.58
C LEU A 550 -7.67 20.44 -26.56
N GLY A 551 -8.71 19.64 -26.73
CA GLY A 551 -10.07 20.15 -26.89
C GLY A 551 -10.28 20.91 -28.22
N GLY A 552 -11.47 21.50 -28.36
CA GLY A 552 -11.92 22.29 -29.51
C GLY A 552 -11.28 23.68 -29.61
N THR A 553 -10.79 24.24 -28.51
CA THR A 553 -10.25 25.62 -28.46
C THR A 553 -8.81 25.63 -27.94
N ALA A 554 -7.88 26.05 -28.79
CA ALA A 554 -6.47 26.17 -28.40
C ALA A 554 -6.27 27.05 -27.16
N SER A 555 -5.48 26.54 -26.22
CA SER A 555 -5.08 27.21 -24.99
C SER A 555 -6.27 27.68 -24.15
N SER A 556 -7.27 26.81 -24.01
CA SER A 556 -8.47 27.01 -23.22
C SER A 556 -8.84 25.70 -22.53
N GLU A 557 -9.24 25.76 -21.27
CA GLU A 557 -9.80 24.62 -20.57
C GLU A 557 -11.21 24.30 -21.09
N GLU A 558 -11.52 23.02 -21.28
CA GLU A 558 -12.82 22.56 -21.76
C GLU A 558 -13.20 21.24 -21.09
N ALA A 559 -14.47 21.08 -20.67
CA ALA A 559 -14.86 19.92 -19.86
C ALA A 559 -14.57 18.57 -20.56
N GLY A 560 -14.93 18.47 -21.84
CA GLY A 560 -14.80 17.24 -22.64
C GLY A 560 -13.41 17.03 -23.28
N GLU A 561 -12.40 17.84 -22.96
CA GLU A 561 -11.05 17.60 -23.49
C GLU A 561 -10.32 16.48 -22.76
N LEU A 562 -10.71 16.23 -21.51
CA LEU A 562 -10.16 15.21 -20.64
C LEU A 562 -11.27 14.51 -19.89
N GLU A 563 -11.29 13.18 -20.00
CA GLU A 563 -12.34 12.33 -19.46
C GLU A 563 -11.75 11.17 -18.69
N TRP A 564 -12.43 10.78 -17.62
CA TRP A 564 -12.13 9.58 -16.85
C TRP A 564 -13.31 8.61 -16.91
N GLU A 565 -13.02 7.37 -17.26
CA GLU A 565 -13.98 6.27 -17.35
C GLU A 565 -13.71 5.26 -16.23
N GLY A 566 -14.40 5.44 -15.10
CA GLY A 566 -14.45 4.46 -14.01
C GLY A 566 -15.78 3.70 -14.00
N THR A 567 -16.40 3.61 -12.82
CA THR A 567 -17.78 3.10 -12.69
C THR A 567 -18.79 3.99 -13.39
N THR A 568 -18.49 5.29 -13.47
CA THR A 568 -19.23 6.29 -14.23
C THR A 568 -18.28 7.07 -15.13
N TYR A 569 -18.83 7.58 -16.21
CA TYR A 569 -18.11 8.43 -17.14
C TYR A 569 -18.14 9.88 -16.64
N THR A 570 -16.95 10.48 -16.48
CA THR A 570 -16.80 11.82 -15.90
C THR A 570 -15.88 12.69 -16.75
N THR A 571 -16.38 13.86 -17.15
CA THR A 571 -15.54 14.92 -17.73
C THR A 571 -14.75 15.61 -16.62
N ILE A 572 -13.43 15.66 -16.75
CA ILE A 572 -12.54 16.22 -15.72
C ILE A 572 -11.74 17.44 -16.19
N GLY A 573 -11.84 17.84 -17.46
CA GLY A 573 -11.03 18.92 -18.04
C GLY A 573 -11.13 20.29 -17.35
N THR A 574 -12.25 20.58 -16.67
CA THR A 574 -12.46 21.86 -15.97
C THR A 574 -12.17 21.84 -14.47
N LYS A 575 -11.75 20.70 -13.91
CA LYS A 575 -11.46 20.59 -12.46
C LYS A 575 -10.11 21.23 -12.11
N ASP A 576 -10.05 22.07 -11.08
CA ASP A 576 -8.85 22.82 -10.67
C ASP A 576 -7.98 22.11 -9.63
N GLU A 577 -8.45 21.00 -9.09
CA GLU A 577 -7.75 20.15 -8.15
C GLU A 577 -6.87 19.12 -8.85
N ASN A 578 -5.97 18.48 -8.08
CA ASN A 578 -5.35 17.25 -8.53
C ASN A 578 -6.26 16.09 -8.17
N HIS A 579 -6.45 15.12 -9.06
CA HIS A 579 -7.37 14.01 -8.83
C HIS A 579 -6.66 12.67 -8.86
N ARG A 580 -7.11 11.73 -8.02
CA ARG A 580 -6.60 10.35 -7.99
C ARG A 580 -7.64 9.38 -8.58
N THR A 581 -7.17 8.45 -9.43
CA THR A 581 -7.97 7.38 -10.03
C THR A 581 -7.97 6.10 -9.18
N MET A 582 -8.72 5.06 -9.58
CA MET A 582 -8.78 3.76 -8.86
C MET A 582 -7.46 2.98 -8.91
N TYR A 583 -6.73 3.05 -10.03
CA TYR A 583 -5.39 2.47 -10.15
C TYR A 583 -4.36 3.26 -9.31
N GLY A 584 -4.69 4.51 -8.96
CA GLY A 584 -3.84 5.42 -8.22
C GLY A 584 -3.03 6.38 -9.09
N VAL A 585 -3.39 6.55 -10.37
CA VAL A 585 -2.86 7.61 -11.23
C VAL A 585 -3.34 8.96 -10.70
N ILE A 586 -2.45 9.94 -10.65
CA ILE A 586 -2.81 11.31 -10.26
C ILE A 586 -2.85 12.20 -11.50
N VAL A 587 -4.04 12.69 -11.85
CA VAL A 587 -4.25 13.72 -12.87
C VAL A 587 -3.97 15.08 -12.23
N LYS A 588 -2.97 15.80 -12.73
CA LYS A 588 -2.55 17.08 -12.15
C LYS A 588 -3.36 18.22 -12.76
N ASN A 589 -4.03 19.00 -11.92
CA ASN A 589 -4.80 20.23 -12.22
C ASN A 589 -5.29 20.31 -13.68
N PRO A 590 -6.30 19.49 -14.05
CA PRO A 590 -6.82 19.41 -15.42
C PRO A 590 -7.08 20.78 -16.03
N LYS A 591 -7.74 21.68 -15.29
CA LYS A 591 -8.10 23.02 -15.75
C LYS A 591 -6.90 23.87 -16.15
N SER A 592 -5.90 23.98 -15.27
CA SER A 592 -4.74 24.83 -15.54
C SER A 592 -3.84 24.27 -16.64
N HIS A 593 -3.74 22.94 -16.76
CA HIS A 593 -2.95 22.30 -17.80
C HIS A 593 -3.70 22.29 -19.15
N GLY A 594 -5.01 22.07 -19.14
CA GLY A 594 -5.88 22.15 -20.32
C GLY A 594 -5.88 23.53 -20.97
N ALA A 595 -5.93 24.59 -20.16
CA ALA A 595 -5.71 25.97 -20.62
C ALA A 595 -4.34 26.22 -21.29
N SER A 596 -3.41 25.27 -21.21
CA SER A 596 -2.10 25.28 -21.87
C SER A 596 -1.93 24.14 -22.91
N ASP A 597 -3.04 23.53 -23.36
CA ASP A 597 -3.08 22.36 -24.25
C ASP A 597 -2.19 21.20 -23.74
N GLU A 598 -2.25 20.93 -22.44
CA GLU A 598 -1.38 19.99 -21.74
C GLU A 598 -2.17 19.09 -20.78
N VAL A 599 -1.75 17.84 -20.65
CA VAL A 599 -2.22 16.90 -19.62
C VAL A 599 -1.00 16.35 -18.90
N VAL A 600 -1.02 16.39 -17.57
CA VAL A 600 0.07 15.89 -16.72
C VAL A 600 -0.45 14.79 -15.80
N LEU A 601 0.09 13.59 -15.97
CA LEU A 601 -0.22 12.42 -15.17
C LEU A 601 0.97 12.06 -14.29
N SER A 602 0.73 11.82 -13.00
CA SER A 602 1.72 11.14 -12.14
C SER A 602 1.31 9.68 -12.03
N ILE A 603 2.16 8.82 -12.57
CA ILE A 603 1.93 7.40 -12.73
C ILE A 603 2.65 6.65 -11.60
N PRO A 604 1.93 5.84 -10.78
CA PRO A 604 2.58 5.05 -9.75
C PRO A 604 3.39 3.91 -10.37
N LYS A 605 4.41 3.41 -9.67
CA LYS A 605 5.21 2.27 -10.14
C LYS A 605 4.45 0.94 -10.11
N ASP A 606 3.28 0.88 -9.48
CA ASP A 606 2.42 -0.30 -9.33
C ASP A 606 0.99 0.18 -9.00
N GLN A 607 -0.02 -0.69 -9.06
CA GLN A 607 -1.36 -0.33 -8.60
C GLN A 607 -1.32 0.07 -7.10
N VAL A 608 -2.02 1.14 -6.74
CA VAL A 608 -2.09 1.63 -5.37
C VAL A 608 -3.22 0.91 -4.63
N PHE A 609 -2.93 0.49 -3.39
CA PHE A 609 -3.87 -0.13 -2.47
C PHE A 609 -3.88 0.65 -1.15
N ALA A 610 -5.00 0.65 -0.46
CA ALA A 610 -5.08 1.06 0.93
C ALA A 610 -4.78 -0.14 1.85
N ASN A 611 -3.86 0.04 2.79
CA ASN A 611 -3.66 -0.91 3.87
C ASN A 611 -4.70 -0.64 4.97
N ILE A 612 -5.69 -1.52 5.09
CA ILE A 612 -6.70 -1.43 6.13
C ILE A 612 -6.35 -2.39 7.26
N ALA A 613 -6.56 -1.95 8.49
CA ALA A 613 -6.39 -2.79 9.67
C ALA A 613 -7.57 -2.66 10.61
N ILE A 614 -8.04 -3.79 11.11
CA ILE A 614 -9.09 -3.88 12.11
C ILE A 614 -8.44 -4.47 13.36
N LYS A 615 -8.44 -3.67 14.42
CA LYS A 615 -7.61 -3.90 15.60
C LYS A 615 -8.49 -3.92 16.84
N GLY A 616 -8.16 -4.84 17.74
CA GLY A 616 -8.65 -4.83 19.12
C GLY A 616 -7.78 -3.97 20.02
N SER A 617 -8.30 -3.65 21.21
CA SER A 617 -7.59 -2.86 22.24
C SER A 617 -6.21 -3.42 22.67
N ALA A 618 -5.92 -4.70 22.41
CA ALA A 618 -4.64 -5.34 22.73
C ALA A 618 -3.74 -5.59 21.50
N SER A 619 -4.18 -5.22 20.30
CA SER A 619 -3.47 -5.52 19.05
C SER A 619 -2.24 -4.62 18.86
N THR A 620 -1.25 -5.09 18.11
CA THR A 620 -0.07 -4.32 17.73
C THR A 620 0.17 -4.39 16.22
N THR A 621 0.62 -3.29 15.61
CA THR A 621 0.87 -3.20 14.16
C THR A 621 2.37 -3.24 13.90
N SER A 622 2.78 -3.99 12.87
CA SER A 622 4.13 -3.94 12.33
C SER A 622 4.10 -3.82 10.81
N THR A 623 4.98 -2.98 10.26
CA THR A 623 5.15 -2.82 8.82
C THR A 623 6.16 -3.85 8.32
N SER A 624 5.78 -4.63 7.30
CA SER A 624 6.76 -5.44 6.59
C SER A 624 7.59 -4.53 5.67
N GLY A 625 8.91 -4.54 5.80
CA GLY A 625 9.79 -3.85 4.85
C GLY A 625 9.85 -4.55 3.49
N ASP A 626 10.27 -3.82 2.45
CA ASP A 626 10.51 -4.31 1.09
C ASP A 626 11.09 -5.74 1.06
N SER A 627 10.40 -6.67 0.39
CA SER A 627 10.97 -7.98 0.09
C SER A 627 11.98 -7.87 -1.06
N VAL A 628 13.15 -8.50 -0.91
CA VAL A 628 14.17 -8.57 -1.96
C VAL A 628 14.37 -10.01 -2.40
N THR A 629 14.28 -10.27 -3.71
CA THR A 629 14.76 -11.53 -4.27
C THR A 629 16.25 -11.42 -4.53
N ILE A 630 17.03 -12.30 -3.91
CA ILE A 630 18.47 -12.40 -4.15
C ILE A 630 18.71 -13.07 -5.51
N ASN A 631 19.23 -12.32 -6.47
CA ASN A 631 19.72 -12.89 -7.72
C ASN A 631 21.06 -13.55 -7.46
N LYS A 632 21.04 -14.87 -7.28
CA LYS A 632 22.25 -15.65 -7.02
C LYS A 632 23.26 -15.49 -8.16
N ILE A 633 24.44 -14.98 -7.85
CA ILE A 633 25.57 -14.92 -8.78
C ILE A 633 26.19 -16.33 -8.81
N PRO A 634 26.22 -17.00 -9.97
CA PRO A 634 26.80 -18.34 -10.03
C PRO A 634 28.31 -18.27 -9.84
N ALA A 635 28.88 -19.27 -9.14
CA ALA A 635 30.32 -19.33 -8.91
C ALA A 635 31.16 -19.35 -10.21
N THR A 636 30.53 -19.69 -11.35
CA THR A 636 31.14 -19.69 -12.69
C THR A 636 31.57 -18.32 -13.19
N VAL A 637 31.18 -17.22 -12.52
CA VAL A 637 31.67 -15.88 -12.88
C VAL A 637 33.10 -15.63 -12.41
N SER A 638 33.60 -16.41 -11.44
CA SER A 638 34.99 -16.33 -10.99
C SER A 638 35.86 -17.25 -11.82
N VAL A 639 36.78 -16.68 -12.59
CA VAL A 639 37.64 -17.41 -13.54
C VAL A 639 39.10 -16.97 -13.43
N LEU A 640 40.00 -17.76 -13.99
CA LEU A 640 41.40 -17.38 -14.17
C LEU A 640 41.58 -16.48 -15.40
N ASP A 641 42.62 -15.65 -15.39
CA ASP A 641 43.01 -14.82 -16.55
C ASP A 641 43.20 -15.63 -17.83
N THR A 642 43.70 -16.87 -17.73
CA THR A 642 43.87 -17.81 -18.84
C THR A 642 42.56 -18.41 -19.38
N GLU A 643 41.45 -18.28 -18.65
CA GLU A 643 40.12 -18.80 -19.04
C GLU A 643 39.27 -17.74 -19.76
N VAL A 644 39.72 -16.48 -19.78
CA VAL A 644 39.04 -15.39 -20.47
C VAL A 644 39.39 -15.44 -21.96
N ALA A 645 38.47 -16.00 -22.77
CA ALA A 645 38.66 -16.11 -24.21
C ALA A 645 38.68 -14.76 -24.95
N SER A 646 37.87 -13.79 -24.49
CA SER A 646 37.83 -12.43 -25.03
C SER A 646 37.56 -11.43 -23.91
N ALA A 647 38.53 -10.55 -23.65
CA ALA A 647 38.41 -9.56 -22.58
C ALA A 647 37.33 -8.51 -22.86
N SER A 648 37.05 -8.19 -24.13
CA SER A 648 36.08 -7.15 -24.53
C SER A 648 34.63 -7.64 -24.62
N ALA A 649 34.38 -8.94 -24.41
CA ALA A 649 33.04 -9.52 -24.57
C ALA A 649 32.09 -9.18 -23.40
N GLN A 650 32.63 -8.84 -22.22
CA GLN A 650 31.86 -8.61 -21.01
C GLN A 650 32.59 -7.67 -20.04
N ASN A 651 31.88 -7.22 -19.00
CA ASN A 651 32.52 -6.44 -17.94
C ASN A 651 33.48 -7.31 -17.14
N LEU A 652 34.61 -6.76 -16.72
CA LEU A 652 35.64 -7.50 -15.97
C LEU A 652 35.96 -6.84 -14.64
N ILE A 653 36.08 -7.62 -13.57
CA ILE A 653 36.73 -7.21 -12.33
C ILE A 653 38.04 -7.98 -12.24
N ILE A 654 39.15 -7.29 -12.46
CA ILE A 654 40.49 -7.86 -12.55
C ILE A 654 41.16 -7.76 -11.19
N VAL A 655 41.39 -8.90 -10.54
CA VAL A 655 42.04 -8.96 -9.22
C VAL A 655 43.48 -9.44 -9.37
N GLY A 656 44.39 -8.65 -8.81
CA GLY A 656 45.83 -8.89 -8.84
C GLY A 656 46.57 -8.08 -9.92
N GLY A 657 47.82 -7.75 -9.63
CA GLY A 657 48.66 -6.91 -10.50
C GLY A 657 49.19 -7.63 -11.75
N PRO A 658 49.84 -6.90 -12.67
CA PRO A 658 50.31 -7.42 -13.97
C PRO A 658 51.39 -8.52 -13.87
N ALA A 659 52.01 -8.72 -12.70
CA ALA A 659 52.93 -9.82 -12.47
C ALA A 659 52.22 -11.20 -12.38
N VAL A 660 50.96 -11.20 -11.93
CA VAL A 660 50.21 -12.43 -11.63
C VAL A 660 48.95 -12.57 -12.47
N ASN A 661 48.40 -11.47 -12.99
CA ASN A 661 47.20 -11.42 -13.82
C ASN A 661 47.52 -10.72 -15.16
N SER A 662 47.52 -11.45 -16.27
CA SER A 662 47.87 -10.90 -17.59
C SER A 662 46.91 -9.82 -18.06
N LEU A 663 45.65 -9.84 -17.62
CA LEU A 663 44.65 -8.85 -18.01
C LEU A 663 44.88 -7.47 -17.37
N ALA A 664 45.56 -7.40 -16.23
CA ALA A 664 45.93 -6.11 -15.64
C ALA A 664 46.83 -5.30 -16.59
N ALA A 665 47.77 -5.97 -17.28
CA ALA A 665 48.63 -5.31 -18.27
C ALA A 665 47.89 -5.00 -19.57
N SER A 666 47.06 -5.92 -20.09
CA SER A 666 46.44 -5.77 -21.40
C SER A 666 45.17 -4.93 -21.42
N VAL A 667 44.39 -4.93 -20.33
CA VAL A 667 43.10 -4.22 -20.22
C VAL A 667 43.28 -2.93 -19.42
N ALA A 668 43.78 -3.03 -18.18
CA ALA A 668 43.95 -1.86 -17.31
C ALA A 668 45.18 -1.00 -17.65
N LYS A 669 46.02 -1.47 -18.59
CA LYS A 669 47.22 -0.79 -19.12
C LYS A 669 48.20 -0.38 -18.01
N VAL A 670 48.37 -1.23 -16.99
CA VAL A 670 49.32 -1.03 -15.89
C VAL A 670 50.52 -1.97 -16.00
N ALA A 671 51.69 -1.52 -15.56
CA ALA A 671 52.92 -2.29 -15.48
C ALA A 671 53.34 -2.51 -14.02
N VAL A 672 54.22 -3.49 -13.77
CA VAL A 672 54.71 -3.81 -12.41
C VAL A 672 55.35 -2.58 -11.73
N LYS A 673 56.01 -1.73 -12.51
CA LYS A 673 56.67 -0.50 -12.03
C LYS A 673 55.68 0.58 -11.55
N ASP A 674 54.40 0.46 -11.85
CA ASP A 674 53.38 1.45 -11.50
C ASP A 674 52.85 1.23 -10.06
N PHE A 675 53.22 0.13 -9.41
CA PHE A 675 52.83 -0.19 -8.04
C PHE A 675 53.90 0.25 -7.05
N ILE A 676 53.45 0.95 -6.00
CA ILE A 676 54.30 1.52 -4.94
C ILE A 676 54.15 0.65 -3.68
N PRO A 677 55.23 0.36 -2.94
CA PRO A 677 55.15 -0.38 -1.68
C PRO A 677 54.12 0.20 -0.69
N ASN A 678 53.29 -0.67 -0.11
CA ASN A 678 52.17 -0.34 0.80
C ASN A 678 51.00 0.40 0.13
N GLU A 679 50.90 0.38 -1.19
CA GLU A 679 49.78 0.97 -1.91
C GLU A 679 49.09 -0.07 -2.81
N ALA A 680 47.78 0.10 -2.95
CA ALA A 680 46.98 -0.57 -3.96
C ALA A 680 46.23 0.43 -4.83
N MET A 681 45.99 0.00 -6.06
CA MET A 681 45.27 0.74 -7.08
C MET A 681 43.92 0.09 -7.31
N ILE A 682 42.88 0.92 -7.23
CA ILE A 682 41.55 0.60 -7.73
C ILE A 682 41.32 1.50 -8.94
N LYS A 683 41.04 0.91 -10.10
CA LYS A 683 40.96 1.68 -11.35
C LYS A 683 39.89 1.13 -12.29
N LEU A 684 38.89 1.95 -12.57
CA LEU A 684 37.90 1.73 -13.61
C LEU A 684 38.48 2.17 -14.95
N VAL A 685 38.41 1.30 -15.97
CA VAL A 685 38.92 1.55 -17.31
C VAL A 685 37.89 1.18 -18.37
N ASP A 686 37.99 1.85 -19.51
CA ASP A 686 37.31 1.48 -20.74
C ASP A 686 37.78 0.10 -21.25
N ASN A 687 36.82 -0.73 -21.65
CA ASN A 687 37.02 -2.05 -22.23
C ASN A 687 36.15 -2.22 -23.50
N GLY A 688 36.07 -1.17 -24.33
CA GLY A 688 35.29 -1.14 -25.57
C GLY A 688 33.83 -0.76 -25.30
N ALA A 689 32.89 -1.64 -25.64
CA ALA A 689 31.48 -1.45 -25.27
C ALA A 689 31.17 -1.87 -23.81
N LYS A 690 32.23 -2.16 -23.03
CA LYS A 690 32.20 -2.72 -21.67
C LYS A 690 33.16 -1.95 -20.78
N VAL A 691 33.12 -2.21 -19.48
CA VAL A 691 34.07 -1.65 -18.51
C VAL A 691 34.94 -2.74 -17.88
N ALA A 692 36.09 -2.34 -17.36
CA ALA A 692 36.87 -3.18 -16.47
C ALA A 692 37.28 -2.43 -15.20
N LEU A 693 37.24 -3.11 -14.05
CA LEU A 693 37.70 -2.59 -12.76
C LEU A 693 38.93 -3.38 -12.32
N LEU A 694 40.07 -2.72 -12.22
CA LEU A 694 41.29 -3.27 -11.63
C LEU A 694 41.24 -3.11 -10.11
N VAL A 695 41.57 -4.18 -9.38
CA VAL A 695 41.82 -4.18 -7.94
C VAL A 695 43.14 -4.90 -7.69
N ALA A 696 44.22 -4.14 -7.47
CA ALA A 696 45.56 -4.70 -7.37
C ALA A 696 46.45 -3.93 -6.39
N GLY A 697 47.21 -4.66 -5.56
CA GLY A 697 48.20 -4.12 -4.64
C GLY A 697 49.64 -4.43 -5.03
N TYR A 698 50.59 -3.70 -4.42
CA TYR A 698 52.01 -4.04 -4.50
C TYR A 698 52.29 -5.37 -3.78
N GLU A 699 51.84 -5.51 -2.53
CA GLU A 699 51.86 -6.77 -1.77
C GLU A 699 50.46 -7.41 -1.63
N ALA A 700 50.46 -8.67 -1.21
CA ALA A 700 49.25 -9.44 -0.89
C ALA A 700 48.27 -8.73 0.06
N VAL A 701 48.78 -8.00 1.07
CA VAL A 701 47.96 -7.24 2.02
C VAL A 701 47.28 -6.04 1.36
N ASP A 702 47.94 -5.43 0.39
CA ASP A 702 47.45 -4.24 -0.31
C ASP A 702 46.27 -4.60 -1.21
N THR A 703 46.35 -5.71 -1.97
CA THR A 703 45.22 -6.19 -2.77
C THR A 703 44.00 -6.49 -1.90
N ARG A 704 44.21 -7.08 -0.71
CA ARG A 704 43.12 -7.38 0.24
C ARG A 704 42.48 -6.11 0.79
N ASN A 705 43.27 -5.10 1.12
CA ASN A 705 42.77 -3.81 1.58
C ASN A 705 42.00 -3.08 0.49
N ALA A 706 42.42 -3.19 -0.78
CA ALA A 706 41.67 -2.62 -1.91
C ALA A 706 40.34 -3.33 -2.15
N ALA A 707 40.31 -4.66 -2.09
CA ALA A 707 39.07 -5.43 -2.17
C ALA A 707 38.10 -5.08 -1.02
N ASP A 708 38.62 -4.91 0.20
CA ASP A 708 37.83 -4.48 1.36
C ASP A 708 37.32 -3.04 1.23
N ALA A 709 38.14 -2.10 0.72
CA ALA A 709 37.72 -0.72 0.48
C ALA A 709 36.56 -0.62 -0.52
N LEU A 710 36.61 -1.45 -1.57
CA LEU A 710 35.56 -1.58 -2.57
C LEU A 710 34.27 -2.16 -1.97
N ALA A 711 34.38 -3.28 -1.24
CA ALA A 711 33.25 -3.96 -0.63
C ALA A 711 32.55 -3.13 0.47
N THR A 712 33.31 -2.36 1.24
CA THR A 712 32.79 -1.56 2.37
C THR A 712 32.29 -0.17 1.97
N GLY A 713 32.23 0.14 0.66
CA GLY A 713 31.67 1.39 0.16
C GLY A 713 32.54 2.63 0.41
N LYS A 714 33.80 2.47 0.83
CA LYS A 714 34.73 3.59 1.11
C LYS A 714 35.12 4.40 -0.12
N LEU A 715 34.73 3.95 -1.32
CA LEU A 715 34.93 4.66 -2.59
C LEU A 715 33.76 5.57 -2.98
N ALA A 716 32.65 5.59 -2.22
CA ALA A 716 31.42 6.32 -2.58
C ALA A 716 31.63 7.84 -2.74
N SER A 717 32.67 8.43 -2.16
CA SER A 717 33.03 9.85 -2.31
C SER A 717 33.99 10.13 -3.47
N ILE A 718 34.53 9.09 -4.13
CA ILE A 718 35.57 9.21 -5.15
C ILE A 718 34.92 9.41 -6.53
N LYS A 719 34.75 10.67 -6.91
CA LYS A 719 34.25 11.10 -8.23
C LYS A 719 35.32 11.03 -9.35
N LYS A 720 36.20 10.02 -9.28
CA LYS A 720 37.27 9.75 -10.26
C LYS A 720 37.21 8.29 -10.67
N ALA A 721 37.87 7.97 -11.79
CA ALA A 721 37.97 6.59 -12.28
C ALA A 721 39.02 5.76 -11.52
N ASP A 722 39.87 6.40 -10.71
CA ASP A 722 40.94 5.76 -9.95
C ASP A 722 40.99 6.23 -8.48
N ALA A 723 41.47 5.34 -7.62
CA ALA A 723 41.74 5.59 -6.21
C ALA A 723 43.00 4.83 -5.76
N VAL A 724 43.73 5.42 -4.82
CA VAL A 724 44.87 4.78 -4.17
C VAL A 724 44.47 4.38 -2.75
N VAL A 725 44.69 3.12 -2.41
CA VAL A 725 44.50 2.58 -1.06
C VAL A 725 45.86 2.44 -0.41
N LYS A 726 46.14 3.26 0.60
CA LYS A 726 47.40 3.23 1.36
C LYS A 726 47.26 2.32 2.57
N SER A 727 47.98 1.21 2.57
CA SER A 727 47.94 0.21 3.63
C SER A 727 48.90 0.56 4.77
N THR A 728 48.44 0.31 6.00
CA THR A 728 49.33 0.26 7.19
C THR A 728 49.39 -1.17 7.74
N ALA A 729 48.25 -1.86 7.74
CA ALA A 729 48.13 -3.28 8.06
C ALA A 729 46.88 -3.86 7.36
N LEU A 730 46.63 -5.15 7.51
CA LEU A 730 45.39 -5.76 7.02
C LEU A 730 44.17 -5.08 7.66
N SER A 731 43.22 -4.65 6.84
CA SER A 731 42.02 -3.89 7.21
C SER A 731 42.30 -2.51 7.85
N GLN A 732 43.54 -2.01 7.77
CA GLN A 732 43.92 -0.67 8.23
C GLN A 732 44.54 0.11 7.06
N TYR A 733 43.74 0.98 6.45
CA TYR A 733 44.11 1.73 5.26
C TYR A 733 43.33 3.04 5.13
N THR A 734 43.85 3.94 4.29
CA THR A 734 43.16 5.17 3.85
C THR A 734 42.97 5.15 2.34
N VAL A 735 41.86 5.73 1.86
CA VAL A 735 41.56 5.89 0.43
C VAL A 735 41.81 7.34 0.03
N ALA A 736 42.48 7.58 -1.11
CA ALA A 736 42.75 8.90 -1.66
C ALA A 736 42.53 8.97 -3.18
#